data_AF-A0A4U6D4M5-F1
#
_entry.id   AF-A0A4U6D4M5-F1
#
_cell.length_a   1.000
_cell.length_b   1.000
_cell.length_c   1.000
_cell.angle_alpha   90.00
_cell.angle_beta   90.00
_cell.angle_gamma   90.00
#
_symmetry.space_group_name_H-M   'P 1'
#
loop_
_entity.id
_entity.type
_entity.pdbx_description
1 polymer ?
#
loop_
_entity_poly.entity_id
_entity_poly.type
_entity_poly.pdbx_seq_one_letter_code
_entity_poly.pdbx_strand_id
1 'polypeptide(L)'
;MKYLFFWLLLIPFYLSAQSAGDQKFIQEVVKIHSVKDGLPEGKVDKIYFQNGLPIAEILKQKFQFQNGKWAAAENSLLKSPKKLHIIPGRKVLSSIAFKGGYAVGCDEGLYFVSNGKKTERIFPESDKYDWSLKNVTALATDSKGRLWIGAEEGVGCLDGKSWKLFTGKEGLPYNKFTCAAAGPDGIVWFGTEKGAIEVKNDYFKYRFSRRWMADDHVNDISVQNDGTAWIATNKGISQITPAEMSLEDKAKIFTKQVEEKHNRMGFVAPSHLKEQFNPASSEVAISDNDGMYTAMYGAANAFRYAATGDLEAKALAVRSFKACKWLVDITHEKGFPARVIIPVDWREPVNEIYSQEANLRHQQGDPMWKNIYPRFPKSKDGKFLWKCDTSSDELAGHFFFYGIYYDLVAKTEEEKKEVREVVGDIMDHMIRHGYKLVDHDGKVTRWGDFSPEYFNSVYGYDQRGLNSMIMLSFLNVAKHVTGDVKYDKEAKILRDKYNYHINAMHPKEFFPPENVVPWDNNLCLMSMYGLINYETDPSLLLMYRQSLEIAWQHISKQKNAFWDAIYASLANRFTELADQKYFESKNLFPENRLYAPKVVKSMYKASNKSEFILENLQKIPLDLIGYTIDNTHRLDVVFDSSPLQNENIGWRTDSYALPVDERGHVRQDRDGFALLASEGNGHEEHEGTFFLLPYYMAYYHGLLGSGNAATTGK
;
A
#
# COMPACT_ATOMS: atom_id res chain seq x y z
N MET A 1 -60.78 -29.91 -18.47
CA MET A 1 -59.46 -30.21 -17.84
C MET A 1 -58.45 -29.30 -18.51
N LYS A 2 -58.05 -28.18 -17.88
CA LYS A 2 -56.85 -28.03 -17.00
C LYS A 2 -55.55 -28.11 -17.85
N TYR A 3 -54.62 -27.15 -18.00
CA TYR A 3 -54.25 -25.82 -17.47
C TYR A 3 -53.38 -25.13 -18.57
N LEU A 4 -53.51 -23.84 -18.89
CA LEU A 4 -52.65 -22.71 -18.43
C LEU A 4 -51.14 -22.98 -18.40
N PHE A 5 -50.36 -22.32 -19.28
CA PHE A 5 -49.02 -21.81 -18.98
C PHE A 5 -48.71 -20.53 -19.77
N PHE A 6 -48.49 -19.46 -19.01
CA PHE A 6 -48.12 -18.11 -19.45
C PHE A 6 -46.68 -18.08 -19.97
N TRP A 7 -46.47 -17.41 -21.11
CA TRP A 7 -45.17 -16.88 -21.51
C TRP A 7 -45.01 -15.48 -20.89
N LEU A 8 -44.19 -15.38 -19.83
CA LEU A 8 -43.69 -14.10 -19.32
C LEU A 8 -42.24 -13.96 -19.79
N LEU A 9 -42.04 -13.08 -20.76
CA LEU A 9 -40.73 -12.53 -21.10
C LEU A 9 -40.19 -11.76 -19.89
N LEU A 10 -39.29 -12.38 -19.14
CA LEU A 10 -38.38 -11.69 -18.24
C LEU A 10 -37.38 -10.92 -19.11
N ILE A 11 -37.70 -9.67 -19.41
CA ILE A 11 -36.70 -8.68 -19.79
C ILE A 11 -35.87 -8.45 -18.52
N PRO A 12 -34.55 -8.76 -18.50
CA PRO A 12 -33.72 -8.32 -17.40
C PRO A 12 -33.64 -6.80 -17.51
N PHE A 13 -34.35 -6.10 -16.63
CA PHE A 13 -34.02 -4.72 -16.31
C PHE A 13 -32.61 -4.73 -15.72
N TYR A 14 -31.60 -4.53 -16.57
CA TYR A 14 -30.31 -4.02 -16.15
C TYR A 14 -30.53 -2.56 -15.70
N LEU A 15 -31.08 -2.39 -14.50
CA LEU A 15 -30.65 -1.27 -13.68
C LEU A 15 -29.18 -1.57 -13.38
N SER A 16 -28.28 -0.81 -14.00
CA SER A 16 -26.86 -0.83 -13.68
C SER A 16 -26.72 -0.52 -12.20
N ALA A 17 -26.65 -1.56 -11.36
CA ALA A 17 -26.17 -1.41 -10.01
C ALA A 17 -24.77 -0.79 -10.16
N GLN A 18 -24.60 0.42 -9.65
CA GLN A 18 -23.31 1.09 -9.60
C GLN A 18 -22.34 0.09 -8.99
N SER A 19 -21.38 -0.38 -9.79
CA SER A 19 -20.45 -1.37 -9.32
C SER A 19 -19.59 -0.70 -8.25
N ALA A 20 -19.11 -1.43 -7.26
CA ALA A 20 -18.28 -0.85 -6.19
C ALA A 20 -17.10 0.00 -6.71
N GLY A 21 -16.60 -0.32 -7.91
CA GLY A 21 -15.57 0.44 -8.62
C GLY A 21 -15.97 1.86 -9.02
N ASP A 22 -17.27 2.13 -9.18
CA ASP A 22 -17.83 3.42 -9.59
C ASP A 22 -18.13 4.35 -8.40
N GLN A 23 -17.95 3.88 -7.16
CA GLN A 23 -18.13 4.71 -5.97
C GLN A 23 -17.09 5.84 -5.98
N LYS A 24 -17.58 7.08 -5.95
CA LYS A 24 -16.73 8.26 -5.86
C LYS A 24 -16.22 8.47 -4.44
N PHE A 25 -14.95 8.86 -4.32
CA PHE A 25 -14.30 9.28 -3.09
C PHE A 25 -13.43 10.51 -3.35
N ILE A 26 -13.02 11.17 -2.28
CA ILE A 26 -12.09 12.31 -2.36
C ILE A 26 -10.66 11.79 -2.27
N GLN A 27 -9.90 11.97 -3.34
CA GLN A 27 -8.45 11.81 -3.37
C GLN A 27 -7.81 13.17 -3.15
N GLU A 28 -6.89 13.27 -2.20
CA GLU A 28 -6.09 14.49 -2.06
C GLU A 28 -4.93 14.47 -3.06
N VAL A 29 -4.75 15.60 -3.76
CA VAL A 29 -3.70 15.81 -4.75
C VAL A 29 -2.82 16.97 -4.31
N VAL A 30 -1.51 16.74 -4.29
CA VAL A 30 -0.53 17.71 -3.79
C VAL A 30 0.19 18.38 -4.96
N LYS A 31 0.27 19.72 -4.92
CA LYS A 31 1.16 20.51 -5.75
C LYS A 31 2.09 21.34 -4.87
N ILE A 32 3.39 21.22 -5.09
CA ILE A 32 4.40 22.05 -4.43
C ILE A 32 4.71 23.25 -5.32
N HIS A 33 4.55 24.44 -4.76
CA HIS A 33 4.92 25.70 -5.40
C HIS A 33 6.28 26.17 -4.87
N SER A 34 7.19 26.47 -5.78
CA SER A 34 8.57 26.83 -5.49
C SER A 34 9.04 28.01 -6.36
N VAL A 35 10.36 28.26 -6.38
CA VAL A 35 10.98 29.21 -7.30
C VAL A 35 10.66 28.94 -8.77
N LYS A 36 10.43 27.68 -9.14
CA LYS A 36 10.03 27.29 -10.51
C LYS A 36 8.65 27.83 -10.89
N ASP A 37 7.80 28.13 -9.91
CA ASP A 37 6.43 28.63 -10.09
C ASP A 37 6.32 30.16 -9.94
N GLY A 38 7.45 30.86 -9.75
CA GLY A 38 7.50 32.33 -9.62
C GLY A 38 7.52 32.84 -8.18
N LEU A 39 7.61 31.97 -7.17
CA LEU A 39 7.89 32.40 -5.80
C LEU A 39 9.36 32.81 -5.65
N PRO A 40 9.68 33.78 -4.77
CA PRO A 40 11.06 33.96 -4.35
C PRO A 40 11.52 32.77 -3.49
N GLU A 41 12.84 32.57 -3.39
CA GLU A 41 13.40 31.55 -2.51
C GLU A 41 13.19 31.93 -1.04
N GLY A 42 12.85 30.92 -0.22
CA GLY A 42 12.83 31.03 1.22
C GLY A 42 11.45 30.88 1.86
N LYS A 43 11.35 31.44 3.07
CA LYS A 43 10.22 31.25 3.98
C LYS A 43 9.00 32.04 3.51
N VAL A 44 7.86 31.36 3.46
CA VAL A 44 6.55 31.99 3.30
C VAL A 44 5.94 32.21 4.67
N ASP A 45 5.75 33.48 5.04
CA ASP A 45 5.33 33.88 6.38
C ASP A 45 3.82 33.74 6.57
N LYS A 46 3.03 34.08 5.55
CA LYS A 46 1.56 34.07 5.59
C LYS A 46 0.95 33.68 4.27
N ILE A 47 -0.25 33.11 4.33
CA ILE A 47 -1.06 32.82 3.16
C ILE A 47 -2.54 33.11 3.43
N TYR A 48 -3.20 33.82 2.53
CA TYR A 48 -4.61 34.18 2.65
C TYR A 48 -5.23 34.45 1.28
N PHE A 49 -6.54 34.66 1.25
CA PHE A 49 -7.25 35.00 0.01
C PHE A 49 -7.64 36.47 -0.03
N GLN A 50 -7.47 37.09 -1.21
CA GLN A 50 -8.07 38.38 -1.52
C GLN A 50 -8.73 38.31 -2.90
N ASN A 51 -10.01 38.69 -2.96
CA ASN A 51 -10.84 38.57 -4.18
C ASN A 51 -10.84 37.14 -4.77
N GLY A 52 -10.81 36.12 -3.90
CA GLY A 52 -10.78 34.70 -4.30
C GLY A 52 -9.41 34.17 -4.73
N LEU A 53 -8.39 35.02 -4.83
CA LEU A 53 -7.05 34.62 -5.25
C LEU A 53 -6.11 34.42 -4.06
N PRO A 54 -5.25 33.38 -4.06
CA PRO A 54 -4.23 33.19 -3.03
C PRO A 54 -3.20 34.33 -3.06
N ILE A 55 -2.87 34.84 -1.88
CA ILE A 55 -1.82 35.82 -1.62
C ILE A 55 -0.84 35.21 -0.61
N ALA A 56 0.44 35.24 -0.93
CA ALA A 56 1.53 34.84 -0.05
C ALA A 56 2.33 36.08 0.39
N GLU A 57 2.72 36.15 1.66
CA GLU A 57 3.64 37.17 2.17
C GLU A 57 5.01 36.57 2.45
N ILE A 58 6.04 37.16 1.86
CA ILE A 58 7.45 36.74 1.97
C ILE A 58 8.29 37.98 2.24
N LEU A 59 8.96 38.06 3.39
CA LEU A 59 9.78 39.22 3.77
C LEU A 59 9.01 40.55 3.61
N LYS A 60 7.70 40.56 3.95
CA LYS A 60 6.75 41.67 3.80
C LYS A 60 6.39 42.06 2.36
N GLN A 61 6.91 41.37 1.35
CA GLN A 61 6.45 41.49 -0.04
C GLN A 61 5.28 40.55 -0.26
N LYS A 62 4.34 40.94 -1.13
CA LYS A 62 3.14 40.18 -1.41
C LYS A 62 3.21 39.59 -2.81
N PHE A 63 2.87 38.31 -2.92
CA PHE A 63 2.81 37.58 -4.18
C PHE A 63 1.40 37.05 -4.37
N GLN A 64 0.83 37.21 -5.56
CA GLN A 64 -0.50 36.71 -5.90
C GLN A 64 -0.37 35.53 -6.86
N PHE A 65 -1.16 34.49 -6.63
CA PHE A 65 -1.27 33.35 -7.54
C PHE A 65 -2.35 33.62 -8.59
N GLN A 66 -1.97 33.62 -9.86
CA GLN A 66 -2.88 33.80 -10.99
C GLN A 66 -2.36 33.00 -12.21
N ASN A 67 -3.26 32.36 -12.95
CA ASN A 67 -2.93 31.61 -14.17
C ASN A 67 -1.81 30.57 -13.99
N GLY A 68 -1.78 29.91 -12.82
CA GLY A 68 -0.81 28.85 -12.53
C GLY A 68 0.56 29.32 -12.04
N LYS A 69 0.79 30.63 -11.84
CA LYS A 69 2.07 31.19 -11.39
C LYS A 69 1.90 32.22 -10.28
N TRP A 70 2.97 32.42 -9.52
CA TRP A 70 3.09 33.49 -8.53
C TRP A 70 3.77 34.72 -9.15
N ALA A 71 3.24 35.91 -8.85
CA ALA A 71 3.80 37.19 -9.27
C ALA A 71 3.71 38.23 -8.15
N ALA A 72 4.65 39.17 -8.10
CA ALA A 72 4.61 40.26 -7.14
C ALA A 72 3.33 41.09 -7.32
N ALA A 73 2.64 41.38 -6.22
CA ALA A 73 1.41 42.15 -6.21
C ALA A 73 1.67 43.58 -5.73
N GLU A 74 0.94 44.56 -6.28
CA GLU A 74 1.06 45.96 -5.86
C GLU A 74 0.59 46.15 -4.41
N ASN A 75 1.52 46.53 -3.52
CA ASN A 75 1.28 46.66 -2.08
C ASN A 75 0.13 47.62 -1.70
N SER A 76 -0.20 48.59 -2.55
CA SER A 76 -1.26 49.58 -2.32
C SER A 76 -2.68 49.00 -2.35
N LEU A 77 -2.88 47.82 -2.96
CA LEU A 77 -4.20 47.21 -3.18
C LEU A 77 -4.55 46.12 -2.14
N LEU A 78 -3.62 45.74 -1.27
CA LEU A 78 -3.75 44.55 -0.41
C LEU A 78 -3.88 44.94 1.07
N LYS A 79 -5.05 44.68 1.68
CA LYS A 79 -5.27 44.97 3.10
C LYS A 79 -4.34 44.11 3.96
N SER A 80 -3.73 44.71 4.98
CA SER A 80 -2.98 43.94 5.98
C SER A 80 -3.91 43.00 6.75
N PRO A 81 -3.42 41.83 7.20
CA PRO A 81 -4.18 40.95 8.07
C PRO A 81 -4.69 41.70 9.31
N LYS A 82 -5.84 41.28 9.85
CA LYS A 82 -6.40 41.88 11.07
C LYS A 82 -5.39 41.79 12.21
N LYS A 83 -5.19 42.90 12.93
CA LYS A 83 -4.37 42.91 14.16
C LYS A 83 -5.02 42.03 15.22
N LEU A 84 -4.17 41.36 16.01
CA LEU A 84 -4.61 40.54 17.14
C LEU A 84 -5.31 41.40 18.20
N HIS A 85 -6.32 40.83 18.86
CA HIS A 85 -6.99 41.48 19.99
C HIS A 85 -6.07 41.50 21.22
N ILE A 86 -5.85 42.67 21.81
CA ILE A 86 -4.89 42.84 22.92
C ILE A 86 -5.53 42.44 24.26
N ILE A 87 -4.82 41.65 25.05
CA ILE A 87 -5.13 41.41 26.46
C ILE A 87 -4.03 42.06 27.30
N PRO A 88 -4.33 43.07 28.14
CA PRO A 88 -3.33 43.75 28.95
C PRO A 88 -2.51 42.78 29.81
N GLY A 89 -1.19 42.92 29.80
CA GLY A 89 -0.27 42.10 30.59
C GLY A 89 -0.06 40.67 30.10
N ARG A 90 -0.58 40.30 28.92
CA ARG A 90 -0.44 38.96 28.33
C ARG A 90 0.20 39.01 26.95
N LYS A 91 0.97 37.98 26.59
CA LYS A 91 1.47 37.82 25.23
C LYS A 91 0.39 37.13 24.39
N VAL A 92 -0.27 37.89 23.53
CA VAL A 92 -1.29 37.36 22.62
C VAL A 92 -0.62 36.65 21.46
N LEU A 93 -1.02 35.41 21.22
CA LEU A 93 -0.49 34.54 20.17
C LEU A 93 -1.49 34.37 19.02
N SER A 94 -2.79 34.35 19.33
CA SER A 94 -3.85 34.16 18.35
C SER A 94 -5.14 34.86 18.79
N SER A 95 -6.01 35.21 17.83
CA SER A 95 -7.34 35.74 18.14
C SER A 95 -8.30 35.55 16.99
N ILE A 96 -9.54 35.17 17.30
CA ILE A 96 -10.61 34.99 16.31
C ILE A 96 -11.93 35.58 16.82
N ALA A 97 -12.76 36.08 15.92
CA ALA A 97 -14.10 36.51 16.27
C ALA A 97 -14.94 35.30 16.71
N PHE A 98 -15.64 35.40 17.84
CA PHE A 98 -16.42 34.29 18.38
C PHE A 98 -17.59 34.79 19.22
N LYS A 99 -18.81 34.28 18.98
CA LYS A 99 -20.06 34.60 19.71
C LYS A 99 -20.27 36.11 19.95
N GLY A 100 -20.06 36.93 18.92
CA GLY A 100 -20.22 38.38 19.00
C GLY A 100 -19.13 39.11 19.77
N GLY A 101 -18.01 38.45 20.07
CA GLY A 101 -16.80 39.02 20.68
C GLY A 101 -15.55 38.38 20.08
N TYR A 102 -14.55 38.09 20.91
CA TYR A 102 -13.32 37.42 20.50
C TYR A 102 -12.95 36.27 21.43
N ALA A 103 -12.47 35.17 20.86
CA ALA A 103 -11.62 34.22 21.54
C ALA A 103 -10.16 34.62 21.31
N VAL A 104 -9.37 34.72 22.38
CA VAL A 104 -8.00 35.20 22.34
C VAL A 104 -7.09 34.19 23.05
N GLY A 105 -6.14 33.65 22.30
CA GLY A 105 -5.15 32.71 22.78
C GLY A 105 -3.87 33.42 23.17
N CYS A 106 -3.39 33.14 24.38
CA CYS A 106 -2.20 33.74 24.96
C CYS A 106 -1.16 32.67 25.33
N ASP A 107 0.03 33.11 25.70
CA ASP A 107 1.06 32.29 26.36
C ASP A 107 0.53 31.56 27.60
N GLU A 108 -0.30 32.23 28.41
CA GLU A 108 -0.89 31.69 29.63
C GLU A 108 -2.42 31.52 29.56
N GLY A 109 -2.91 30.95 28.46
CA GLY A 109 -4.26 30.39 28.36
C GLY A 109 -5.20 31.06 27.36
N LEU A 110 -6.46 30.65 27.40
CA LEU A 110 -7.54 31.11 26.51
C LEU A 110 -8.42 32.12 27.24
N TYR A 111 -8.80 33.19 26.54
CA TYR A 111 -9.67 34.24 27.06
C TYR A 111 -10.82 34.53 26.11
N PHE A 112 -12.03 34.74 26.65
CA PHE A 112 -13.17 35.27 25.91
C PHE A 112 -13.38 36.74 26.24
N VAL A 113 -13.49 37.55 25.20
CA VAL A 113 -13.74 38.99 25.30
C VAL A 113 -15.08 39.31 24.66
N SER A 114 -16.03 39.80 25.46
CA SER A 114 -17.36 40.22 24.99
C SER A 114 -17.34 41.64 24.39
N ASN A 115 -18.40 42.02 23.65
CA ASN A 115 -18.56 43.38 23.09
C ASN A 115 -18.54 44.52 24.14
N GLY A 116 -18.65 44.21 25.44
CA GLY A 116 -18.46 45.14 26.56
C GLY A 116 -17.06 45.17 27.17
N LYS A 117 -16.05 44.55 26.52
CA LYS A 117 -14.66 44.38 27.00
C LYS A 117 -14.49 43.59 28.30
N LYS A 118 -15.52 42.87 28.78
CA LYS A 118 -15.35 41.89 29.87
C LYS A 118 -14.51 40.73 29.32
N THR A 119 -13.37 40.51 29.95
CA THR A 119 -12.43 39.42 29.66
C THR A 119 -12.59 38.31 30.70
N GLU A 120 -12.77 37.08 30.24
CA GLU A 120 -12.91 35.90 31.09
C GLU A 120 -11.88 34.86 30.66
N ARG A 121 -11.14 34.29 31.62
CA ARG A 121 -10.22 33.18 31.35
C ARG A 121 -11.00 31.87 31.31
N ILE A 122 -10.70 31.04 30.33
CA ILE A 122 -11.39 29.78 30.08
C ILE A 122 -10.48 28.60 30.42
N PHE A 123 -11.05 27.63 31.14
CA PHE A 123 -10.43 26.36 31.50
C PHE A 123 -11.25 25.24 30.85
N PRO A 124 -10.80 24.69 29.70
CA PRO A 124 -11.50 23.60 29.06
C PRO A 124 -11.51 22.34 29.93
N GLU A 125 -12.68 21.72 30.06
CA GLU A 125 -12.89 20.53 30.89
C GLU A 125 -13.77 19.51 30.15
N SER A 126 -13.38 18.24 30.23
CA SER A 126 -14.13 17.07 29.76
C SER A 126 -14.04 15.96 30.82
N ASP A 127 -14.79 14.87 30.62
CA ASP A 127 -14.79 13.72 31.54
C ASP A 127 -13.38 13.11 31.80
N LYS A 128 -12.42 13.33 30.89
CA LYS A 128 -11.06 12.77 30.97
C LYS A 128 -9.99 13.77 31.38
N TYR A 129 -10.22 15.06 31.15
CA TYR A 129 -9.17 16.07 31.17
C TYR A 129 -9.72 17.41 31.67
N ASP A 130 -8.93 18.10 32.49
CA ASP A 130 -9.10 19.50 32.89
C ASP A 130 -7.80 20.24 32.51
N TRP A 131 -7.91 21.27 31.69
CA TRP A 131 -6.77 21.96 31.09
C TRP A 131 -6.62 23.40 31.60
N SER A 132 -5.46 23.67 32.21
CA SER A 132 -4.94 25.03 32.35
C SER A 132 -4.00 25.37 31.19
N LEU A 133 -4.61 25.69 30.05
CA LEU A 133 -3.94 25.90 28.76
C LEU A 133 -2.67 26.77 28.81
N LYS A 134 -1.69 26.37 28.01
CA LYS A 134 -0.48 27.16 27.69
C LYS A 134 -0.26 27.26 26.19
N ASN A 135 0.34 28.37 25.77
CA ASN A 135 0.70 28.65 24.38
C ASN A 135 -0.44 28.35 23.39
N VAL A 136 -1.56 29.05 23.54
CA VAL A 136 -2.72 28.92 22.66
C VAL A 136 -2.44 29.65 21.34
N THR A 137 -1.70 29.01 20.45
CA THR A 137 -1.22 29.56 19.17
C THR A 137 -2.20 29.40 18.02
N ALA A 138 -3.14 28.45 18.13
CA ALA A 138 -4.03 28.09 17.04
C ALA A 138 -5.49 28.23 17.45
N LEU A 139 -6.27 29.05 16.73
CA LEU A 139 -7.71 29.23 16.94
C LEU A 139 -8.43 29.25 15.59
N ALA A 140 -9.48 28.44 15.48
CA ALA A 140 -10.38 28.44 14.33
C ALA A 140 -11.84 28.29 14.77
N THR A 141 -12.77 28.91 14.05
CA THR A 141 -14.20 28.66 14.21
C THR A 141 -14.67 27.98 12.94
N ASP A 142 -15.14 26.74 13.06
CA ASP A 142 -15.54 25.96 11.89
C ASP A 142 -16.90 26.39 11.33
N SER A 143 -17.28 25.83 10.18
CA SER A 143 -18.55 26.14 9.52
C SER A 143 -19.80 25.71 10.31
N LYS A 144 -19.64 24.93 11.38
CA LYS A 144 -20.70 24.54 12.31
C LYS A 144 -20.78 25.47 13.53
N GLY A 145 -19.92 26.49 13.60
CA GLY A 145 -19.87 27.45 14.70
C GLY A 145 -19.14 26.94 15.95
N ARG A 146 -18.41 25.82 15.84
CA ARG A 146 -17.61 25.26 16.95
C ARG A 146 -16.26 25.97 17.00
N LEU A 147 -15.78 26.26 18.21
CA LEU A 147 -14.46 26.85 18.41
C LEU A 147 -13.44 25.73 18.61
N TRP A 148 -12.44 25.70 17.75
CA TRP A 148 -11.30 24.81 17.82
C TRP A 148 -10.08 25.56 18.32
N ILE A 149 -9.36 24.92 19.24
CA ILE A 149 -8.16 25.48 19.87
C ILE A 149 -7.02 24.46 19.76
N GLY A 150 -5.81 24.95 19.50
CA GLY A 150 -4.56 24.19 19.62
C GLY A 150 -3.66 24.86 20.65
N ALA A 151 -3.16 24.05 21.59
CA ALA A 151 -2.32 24.46 22.71
C ALA A 151 -1.32 23.34 23.05
N GLU A 152 -0.41 23.58 24.01
CA GLU A 152 0.55 22.55 24.44
C GLU A 152 -0.12 21.27 24.95
N GLU A 153 -1.29 21.39 25.57
CA GLU A 153 -2.05 20.25 26.10
C GLU A 153 -2.66 19.38 24.99
N GLY A 154 -2.89 19.93 23.80
CA GLY A 154 -3.50 19.24 22.66
C GLY A 154 -4.53 20.10 21.92
N VAL A 155 -5.54 19.44 21.35
CA VAL A 155 -6.64 20.09 20.62
C VAL A 155 -7.91 20.08 21.46
N GLY A 156 -8.57 21.23 21.55
CA GLY A 156 -9.89 21.35 22.16
C GLY A 156 -10.95 21.81 21.14
N CYS A 157 -12.15 21.24 21.23
CA CYS A 157 -13.32 21.68 20.47
C CYS A 157 -14.46 22.05 21.43
N LEU A 158 -14.85 23.32 21.44
CA LEU A 158 -16.04 23.80 22.13
C LEU A 158 -17.24 23.76 21.19
N ASP A 159 -18.15 22.83 21.45
CA ASP A 159 -19.42 22.69 20.75
C ASP A 159 -20.57 23.10 21.69
N GLY A 160 -21.20 24.23 21.39
CA GLY A 160 -22.17 24.86 22.29
C GLY A 160 -21.54 25.28 23.62
N LYS A 161 -21.67 24.42 24.64
CA LYS A 161 -21.11 24.59 26.00
C LYS A 161 -20.17 23.45 26.42
N SER A 162 -20.07 22.40 25.62
CA SER A 162 -19.32 21.19 25.96
C SER A 162 -17.98 21.19 25.26
N TRP A 163 -16.94 20.78 25.98
CA TRP A 163 -15.61 20.58 25.42
C TRP A 163 -15.37 19.13 25.06
N LYS A 164 -14.75 18.92 23.90
CA LYS A 164 -14.04 17.69 23.55
C LYS A 164 -12.55 18.00 23.53
N LEU A 165 -11.76 17.21 24.24
CA LEU A 165 -10.32 17.44 24.41
C LEU A 165 -9.55 16.22 23.89
N PHE A 166 -8.54 16.46 23.06
CA PHE A 166 -7.82 15.45 22.30
C PHE A 166 -6.33 15.54 22.55
N THR A 167 -5.74 14.42 22.96
CA THR A 167 -4.29 14.21 23.10
C THR A 167 -3.84 13.12 22.13
N GLY A 168 -2.57 12.69 22.20
CA GLY A 168 -2.09 11.51 21.48
C GLY A 168 -2.93 10.25 21.75
N LYS A 169 -3.50 10.11 22.95
CA LYS A 169 -4.40 8.99 23.30
C LYS A 169 -5.67 8.96 22.46
N GLU A 170 -6.13 10.13 22.00
CA GLU A 170 -7.31 10.28 21.14
C GLU A 170 -6.95 10.41 19.65
N GLY A 171 -5.68 10.20 19.27
CA GLY A 171 -5.25 10.20 17.87
C GLY A 171 -4.60 11.49 17.38
N LEU A 172 -4.33 12.47 18.24
CA LEU A 172 -3.60 13.69 17.85
C LEU A 172 -2.12 13.35 17.60
N PRO A 173 -1.58 13.51 16.38
CA PRO A 173 -0.20 13.09 16.08
C PRO A 173 0.85 14.05 16.64
N TYR A 174 0.54 15.34 16.80
CA TYR A 174 1.50 16.36 17.20
C TYR A 174 0.81 17.58 17.83
N ASN A 175 1.44 18.22 18.82
CA ASN A 175 0.82 19.29 19.63
C ASN A 175 1.59 20.63 19.64
N LYS A 176 2.64 20.79 18.82
CA LYS A 176 3.32 22.08 18.67
C LYS A 176 2.73 22.89 17.53
N PHE A 177 1.61 23.55 17.80
CA PHE A 177 0.82 24.27 16.81
C PHE A 177 1.43 25.64 16.46
N THR A 178 1.27 26.06 15.20
CA THR A 178 1.71 27.36 14.69
C THR A 178 0.52 28.22 14.23
N CYS A 179 -0.54 27.60 13.71
CA CYS A 179 -1.74 28.28 13.21
C CYS A 179 -2.93 27.31 13.12
N ALA A 180 -4.13 27.85 12.85
CA ALA A 180 -5.29 27.04 12.44
C ALA A 180 -6.15 27.78 11.42
N ALA A 181 -6.81 27.01 10.56
CA ALA A 181 -7.72 27.50 9.53
C ALA A 181 -8.95 26.60 9.44
N ALA A 182 -10.14 27.21 9.35
CA ALA A 182 -11.37 26.48 9.11
C ALA A 182 -11.51 26.15 7.62
N GLY A 183 -11.92 24.93 7.32
CA GLY A 183 -12.34 24.48 5.99
C GLY A 183 -13.86 24.29 5.90
N PRO A 184 -14.36 23.80 4.76
CA PRO A 184 -15.78 23.48 4.59
C PRO A 184 -16.22 22.31 5.50
N ASP A 185 -17.52 22.17 5.71
CA ASP A 185 -18.16 21.02 6.37
C ASP A 185 -17.65 20.62 7.76
N GLY A 186 -17.18 21.60 8.53
CA GLY A 186 -16.67 21.40 9.89
C GLY A 186 -15.24 20.84 9.94
N ILE A 187 -14.52 20.87 8.82
CA ILE A 187 -13.08 20.57 8.76
C ILE A 187 -12.31 21.72 9.40
N VAL A 188 -11.26 21.39 10.15
CA VAL A 188 -10.26 22.35 10.62
C VAL A 188 -8.87 21.83 10.32
N TRP A 189 -8.02 22.71 9.82
CA TRP A 189 -6.60 22.47 9.61
C TRP A 189 -5.80 23.15 10.72
N PHE A 190 -4.82 22.43 11.26
CA PHE A 190 -3.84 22.94 12.20
C PHE A 190 -2.46 22.88 11.55
N GLY A 191 -1.77 24.02 11.48
CA GLY A 191 -0.34 24.05 11.16
C GLY A 191 0.48 23.75 12.40
N THR A 192 1.60 23.06 12.23
CA THR A 192 2.50 22.70 13.32
C THR A 192 3.97 22.88 12.94
N GLU A 193 4.88 22.73 13.91
CA GLU A 193 6.33 22.70 13.63
C GLU A 193 6.77 21.48 12.79
N LYS A 194 5.93 20.44 12.72
CA LYS A 194 6.15 19.23 11.92
C LYS A 194 4.85 18.84 11.22
N GLY A 195 4.61 19.35 10.03
CA GLY A 195 3.47 19.02 9.19
C GLY A 195 2.18 19.76 9.54
N ALA A 196 1.10 19.38 8.85
CA ALA A 196 -0.25 19.88 9.05
C ALA A 196 -1.19 18.75 9.48
N ILE A 197 -2.17 19.08 10.32
CA ILE A 197 -3.17 18.15 10.85
C ILE A 197 -4.56 18.61 10.39
N GLU A 198 -5.26 17.76 9.64
CA GLU A 198 -6.68 17.96 9.33
C GLU A 198 -7.51 17.21 10.37
N VAL A 199 -8.52 17.87 10.95
CA VAL A 199 -9.52 17.19 11.79
C VAL A 199 -10.90 17.25 11.14
N LYS A 200 -11.55 16.09 11.04
CA LYS A 200 -12.94 15.94 10.59
C LYS A 200 -13.62 14.86 11.41
N ASN A 201 -14.76 15.19 12.02
CA ASN A 201 -15.54 14.25 12.86
C ASN A 201 -14.67 13.53 13.91
N ASP A 202 -13.85 14.30 14.63
CA ASP A 202 -12.95 13.82 15.69
C ASP A 202 -11.82 12.87 15.19
N TYR A 203 -11.68 12.66 13.87
CA TYR A 203 -10.57 11.93 13.25
C TYR A 203 -9.50 12.89 12.75
N PHE A 204 -8.24 12.63 13.13
CA PHE A 204 -7.08 13.40 12.73
C PHE A 204 -6.38 12.70 11.56
N LYS A 205 -6.16 13.45 10.48
CA LYS A 205 -5.27 13.07 9.39
C LYS A 205 -4.00 13.90 9.45
N TYR A 206 -2.86 13.27 9.21
CA TYR A 206 -1.57 13.93 9.28
C TYR A 206 -0.95 14.08 7.90
N ARG A 207 -0.51 15.29 7.55
CA ARG A 207 0.19 15.59 6.30
C ARG A 207 1.58 16.05 6.68
N PHE A 208 2.58 15.24 6.36
CA PHE A 208 3.95 15.39 6.85
C PHE A 208 4.97 14.92 5.82
N SER A 209 6.17 15.49 5.87
CA SER A 209 7.27 15.23 4.93
C SER A 209 6.96 15.61 3.49
N ARG A 210 7.95 15.40 2.62
CA ARG A 210 8.00 15.85 1.23
C ARG A 210 6.89 15.30 0.33
N ARG A 211 6.25 14.20 0.74
CA ARG A 211 5.05 13.67 0.10
C ARG A 211 3.91 14.68 0.09
N TRP A 212 3.75 15.41 1.19
CA TRP A 212 2.64 16.34 1.37
C TRP A 212 3.06 17.79 1.30
N MET A 213 4.33 18.10 1.65
CA MET A 213 4.73 19.46 1.99
C MET A 213 6.09 19.86 1.44
N ALA A 214 6.27 21.16 1.19
CA ALA A 214 7.53 21.71 0.70
C ALA A 214 8.62 21.73 1.80
N ASP A 215 8.19 21.92 3.04
CA ASP A 215 8.99 21.81 4.25
C ASP A 215 8.05 21.44 5.41
N ASP A 216 8.57 20.79 6.45
CA ASP A 216 7.77 20.31 7.57
C ASP A 216 7.29 21.45 8.48
N HIS A 217 7.98 22.58 8.53
CA HIS A 217 7.57 23.67 9.41
C HIS A 217 6.48 24.52 8.74
N VAL A 218 5.25 24.44 9.27
CA VAL A 218 4.10 25.20 8.77
C VAL A 218 4.06 26.57 9.41
N ASN A 219 4.05 27.63 8.60
CA ASN A 219 3.96 29.01 9.06
C ASN A 219 2.51 29.52 9.11
N ASP A 220 1.70 29.17 8.10
CA ASP A 220 0.32 29.62 7.98
C ASP A 220 -0.48 28.70 7.05
N ILE A 221 -1.80 28.65 7.22
CA ILE A 221 -2.71 27.85 6.38
C ILE A 221 -3.91 28.70 5.97
N SER A 222 -4.33 28.57 4.71
CA SER A 222 -5.61 29.10 4.25
C SER A 222 -6.35 28.06 3.42
N VAL A 223 -7.65 27.91 3.67
CA VAL A 223 -8.49 26.90 3.01
C VAL A 223 -9.57 27.59 2.18
N GLN A 224 -9.72 27.16 0.93
CA GLN A 224 -10.77 27.64 0.03
C GLN A 224 -12.11 26.93 0.31
N ASN A 225 -13.19 27.50 -0.21
CA ASN A 225 -14.53 26.92 -0.06
C ASN A 225 -14.68 25.55 -0.72
N ASP A 226 -13.86 25.25 -1.74
CA ASP A 226 -13.81 23.93 -2.39
C ASP A 226 -13.00 22.90 -1.60
N GLY A 227 -12.43 23.29 -0.45
CA GLY A 227 -11.59 22.44 0.40
C GLY A 227 -10.10 22.47 0.07
N THR A 228 -9.67 23.21 -0.95
CA THR A 228 -8.24 23.34 -1.28
C THR A 228 -7.50 24.05 -0.15
N ALA A 229 -6.54 23.36 0.47
CA ALA A 229 -5.68 23.90 1.50
C ALA A 229 -4.38 24.43 0.89
N TRP A 230 -4.05 25.68 1.18
CA TRP A 230 -2.80 26.33 0.82
C TRP A 230 -1.96 26.53 2.07
N ILE A 231 -0.78 25.91 2.11
CA ILE A 231 0.04 25.78 3.30
C ILE A 231 1.38 26.47 3.07
N ALA A 232 1.64 27.55 3.80
CA ALA A 232 2.91 28.28 3.77
C ALA A 232 3.95 27.57 4.65
N THR A 233 5.16 27.35 4.11
CA THR A 233 6.25 26.68 4.83
C THR A 233 7.56 27.46 4.72
N ASN A 234 8.65 26.94 5.31
CA ASN A 234 9.97 27.56 5.20
C ASN A 234 10.63 27.44 3.82
N LYS A 235 10.11 26.59 2.92
CA LYS A 235 10.70 26.35 1.58
C LYS A 235 9.69 26.41 0.44
N GLY A 236 8.60 27.15 0.61
CA GLY A 236 7.59 27.36 -0.42
C GLY A 236 6.17 27.14 0.09
N ILE A 237 5.27 26.76 -0.82
CA ILE A 237 3.85 26.58 -0.53
C ILE A 237 3.42 25.20 -1.00
N SER A 238 2.63 24.52 -0.17
CA SER A 238 2.03 23.22 -0.51
C SER A 238 0.54 23.44 -0.72
N GLN A 239 0.04 23.07 -1.90
CA GLN A 239 -1.38 23.15 -2.25
C GLN A 239 -1.95 21.73 -2.25
N ILE A 240 -2.88 21.44 -1.33
CA ILE A 240 -3.56 20.15 -1.23
C ILE A 240 -5.00 20.34 -1.71
N THR A 241 -5.33 19.69 -2.82
CA THR A 241 -6.61 19.86 -3.52
C THR A 241 -7.44 18.57 -3.39
N PRO A 242 -8.70 18.63 -2.95
CA PRO A 242 -9.60 17.48 -3.03
C PRO A 242 -10.01 17.25 -4.50
N ALA A 243 -9.79 16.04 -4.99
CA ALA A 243 -10.23 15.59 -6.31
C ALA A 243 -11.19 14.41 -6.15
N GLU A 244 -12.43 14.58 -6.62
CA GLU A 244 -13.38 13.49 -6.65
C GLU A 244 -13.02 12.50 -7.77
N MET A 245 -12.86 11.22 -7.43
CA MET A 245 -12.59 10.16 -8.40
C MET A 245 -13.17 8.82 -7.95
N SER A 246 -13.34 7.91 -8.89
CA SER A 246 -13.67 6.50 -8.63
C SER A 246 -12.40 5.66 -8.53
N LEU A 247 -12.51 4.41 -8.05
CA LEU A 247 -11.36 3.50 -8.06
C LEU A 247 -10.92 3.18 -9.50
N GLU A 248 -11.87 3.13 -10.43
CA GLU A 248 -11.59 2.91 -11.85
C GLU A 248 -10.88 4.11 -12.50
N ASP A 249 -11.24 5.35 -12.14
CA ASP A 249 -10.51 6.55 -12.61
C ASP A 249 -9.05 6.50 -12.15
N LYS A 250 -8.82 6.09 -10.91
CA LYS A 250 -7.48 5.91 -10.33
C LYS A 250 -6.73 4.75 -10.97
N ALA A 251 -7.41 3.64 -11.29
CA ALA A 251 -6.83 2.51 -12.01
C ALA A 251 -6.34 2.92 -13.41
N LYS A 252 -7.07 3.79 -14.12
CA LYS A 252 -6.63 4.33 -15.41
C LYS A 252 -5.37 5.19 -15.29
N ILE A 253 -5.26 6.01 -14.23
CA ILE A 253 -4.05 6.80 -13.96
C ILE A 253 -2.84 5.88 -13.77
N PHE A 254 -2.96 4.86 -12.92
CA PHE A 254 -1.87 3.93 -12.65
C PHE A 254 -1.53 3.03 -13.84
N THR A 255 -2.53 2.59 -14.61
CA THR A 255 -2.29 1.85 -15.85
C THR A 255 -1.47 2.70 -16.82
N LYS A 256 -1.86 3.96 -17.02
CA LYS A 256 -1.13 4.90 -17.87
C LYS A 256 0.31 5.12 -17.36
N GLN A 257 0.48 5.34 -16.06
CA GLN A 257 1.81 5.52 -15.46
C GLN A 257 2.71 4.30 -15.71
N VAL A 258 2.21 3.09 -15.46
CA VAL A 258 2.96 1.85 -15.71
C VAL A 258 3.39 1.78 -17.18
N GLU A 259 2.48 2.01 -18.11
CA GLU A 259 2.78 1.89 -19.54
C GLU A 259 3.72 2.98 -20.07
N GLU A 260 3.62 4.21 -19.56
CA GLU A 260 4.46 5.31 -20.04
C GLU A 260 5.87 5.30 -19.41
N LYS A 261 6.02 4.82 -18.17
CA LYS A 261 7.25 5.04 -17.38
C LYS A 261 7.89 3.78 -16.81
N HIS A 262 7.17 2.66 -16.75
CA HIS A 262 7.64 1.44 -16.10
C HIS A 262 7.70 0.25 -17.05
N ASN A 263 7.18 0.37 -18.28
CA ASN A 263 7.19 -0.70 -19.26
C ASN A 263 8.51 -0.72 -20.06
N ARG A 264 9.36 -1.71 -19.76
CA ARG A 264 10.62 -1.98 -20.44
C ARG A 264 10.48 -3.24 -21.30
N MET A 265 10.16 -3.06 -22.59
CA MET A 265 10.06 -4.19 -23.54
C MET A 265 9.06 -5.29 -23.10
N GLY A 266 8.01 -4.94 -22.35
CA GLY A 266 7.10 -5.92 -21.77
C GLY A 266 7.27 -6.14 -20.27
N PHE A 267 8.44 -5.83 -19.71
CA PHE A 267 8.74 -5.97 -18.28
C PHE A 267 8.28 -4.73 -17.52
N VAL A 268 7.62 -4.92 -16.37
CA VAL A 268 7.30 -3.84 -15.45
C VAL A 268 8.48 -3.65 -14.50
N ALA A 269 9.07 -2.47 -14.52
CA ALA A 269 10.31 -2.14 -13.83
C ALA A 269 10.24 -0.77 -13.13
N PRO A 270 11.08 -0.49 -12.13
CA PRO A 270 11.16 0.82 -11.50
C PRO A 270 11.61 1.89 -12.49
N SER A 271 11.26 3.14 -12.17
CA SER A 271 11.63 4.31 -12.97
C SER A 271 12.56 5.19 -12.15
N HIS A 272 13.72 5.54 -12.71
CA HIS A 272 14.64 6.50 -12.13
C HIS A 272 14.30 7.91 -12.59
N LEU A 273 14.33 8.89 -11.68
CA LEU A 273 14.11 10.29 -11.98
C LEU A 273 15.45 11.02 -12.04
N LYS A 274 15.80 11.55 -13.21
CA LYS A 274 17.04 12.34 -13.41
C LYS A 274 17.03 13.62 -12.58
N GLU A 275 15.84 14.18 -12.36
CA GLU A 275 15.61 15.32 -11.49
C GLU A 275 14.77 14.88 -10.28
N GLN A 276 15.26 15.23 -9.08
CA GLN A 276 14.61 14.88 -7.82
C GLN A 276 13.16 15.37 -7.79
N PHE A 277 12.22 14.46 -7.48
CA PHE A 277 10.78 14.69 -7.40
C PHE A 277 10.12 15.17 -8.71
N ASN A 278 10.75 14.95 -9.86
CA ASN A 278 10.20 15.33 -11.16
C ASN A 278 9.89 14.08 -12.01
N PRO A 279 8.63 13.60 -12.02
CA PRO A 279 8.24 12.42 -12.80
C PRO A 279 8.39 12.59 -14.31
N ALA A 280 8.49 13.82 -14.84
CA ALA A 280 8.75 14.04 -16.27
C ALA A 280 10.19 13.73 -16.68
N SER A 281 11.09 13.57 -15.70
CA SER A 281 12.50 13.19 -15.91
C SER A 281 12.74 11.68 -15.84
N SER A 282 11.67 10.89 -15.93
CA SER A 282 11.68 9.43 -15.80
C SER A 282 12.54 8.75 -16.86
N GLU A 283 13.34 7.79 -16.42
CA GLU A 283 14.11 6.87 -17.26
C GLU A 283 13.96 5.46 -16.70
N VAL A 284 13.49 4.55 -17.54
CA VAL A 284 13.22 3.18 -17.12
C VAL A 284 14.53 2.51 -16.67
N ALA A 285 14.48 1.89 -15.50
CA ALA A 285 15.61 1.20 -14.89
C ALA A 285 15.42 -0.33 -14.96
N ILE A 286 16.35 -1.06 -14.36
CA ILE A 286 16.22 -2.48 -14.07
C ILE A 286 16.04 -2.66 -12.57
N SER A 287 15.28 -3.66 -12.14
CA SER A 287 15.21 -4.06 -10.74
C SER A 287 16.07 -5.29 -10.44
N ASP A 288 15.96 -5.79 -9.21
CA ASP A 288 16.50 -7.11 -8.88
C ASP A 288 15.65 -8.24 -9.49
N ASN A 289 14.35 -8.02 -9.69
CA ASN A 289 13.31 -9.01 -10.05
C ASN A 289 12.24 -8.37 -10.94
N ASP A 290 12.50 -8.23 -12.24
CA ASP A 290 11.50 -7.61 -13.13
C ASP A 290 10.30 -8.56 -13.35
N GLY A 291 10.50 -9.87 -13.30
CA GLY A 291 9.45 -10.85 -13.57
C GLY A 291 8.38 -10.91 -12.48
N MET A 292 8.72 -10.74 -11.20
CA MET A 292 7.72 -10.68 -10.13
C MET A 292 6.69 -9.56 -10.35
N TYR A 293 7.14 -8.32 -10.55
CA TYR A 293 6.21 -7.18 -10.77
C TYR A 293 5.48 -7.30 -12.11
N THR A 294 6.16 -7.82 -13.15
CA THR A 294 5.52 -8.11 -14.44
C THR A 294 4.39 -9.13 -14.29
N ALA A 295 4.58 -10.16 -13.47
CA ALA A 295 3.57 -11.17 -13.18
C ALA A 295 2.42 -10.61 -12.35
N MET A 296 2.70 -9.77 -11.35
CA MET A 296 1.67 -9.08 -10.57
C MET A 296 0.81 -8.15 -11.46
N TYR A 297 1.44 -7.41 -12.39
CA TYR A 297 0.72 -6.55 -13.34
C TYR A 297 -0.10 -7.39 -14.34
N GLY A 298 0.46 -8.52 -14.79
CA GLY A 298 -0.25 -9.49 -15.61
C GLY A 298 -1.47 -10.06 -14.90
N ALA A 299 -1.35 -10.43 -13.63
CA ALA A 299 -2.44 -10.94 -12.80
C ALA A 299 -3.53 -9.87 -12.58
N ALA A 300 -3.14 -8.61 -12.35
CA ALA A 300 -4.07 -7.49 -12.25
C ALA A 300 -4.93 -7.37 -13.51
N ASN A 301 -4.30 -7.44 -14.68
CA ASN A 301 -4.98 -7.34 -15.97
C ASN A 301 -5.79 -8.61 -16.32
N ALA A 302 -5.37 -9.79 -15.85
CA ALA A 302 -6.15 -11.02 -15.98
C ALA A 302 -7.45 -10.93 -15.17
N PHE A 303 -7.39 -10.41 -13.93
CA PHE A 303 -8.59 -10.15 -13.13
C PHE A 303 -9.46 -9.04 -13.74
N ARG A 304 -8.86 -7.94 -14.22
CA ARG A 304 -9.57 -6.87 -14.95
C ARG A 304 -10.35 -7.46 -16.12
N TYR A 305 -9.68 -8.21 -17.00
CA TYR A 305 -10.33 -8.85 -18.15
C TYR A 305 -11.46 -9.79 -17.74
N ALA A 306 -11.24 -10.63 -16.73
CA ALA A 306 -12.25 -11.56 -16.28
C ALA A 306 -13.49 -10.87 -15.68
N ALA A 307 -13.30 -9.74 -14.99
CA ALA A 307 -14.37 -8.99 -14.37
C ALA A 307 -15.13 -8.07 -15.34
N THR A 308 -14.46 -7.53 -16.36
CA THR A 308 -15.04 -6.48 -17.23
C THR A 308 -15.21 -6.89 -18.70
N GLY A 309 -14.52 -7.93 -19.16
CA GLY A 309 -14.43 -8.29 -20.58
C GLY A 309 -13.53 -7.37 -21.42
N ASP A 310 -12.74 -6.48 -20.79
CA ASP A 310 -11.92 -5.49 -21.47
C ASP A 310 -10.77 -6.11 -22.29
N LEU A 311 -10.80 -5.89 -23.61
CA LEU A 311 -9.80 -6.43 -24.54
C LEU A 311 -8.42 -5.79 -24.39
N GLU A 312 -8.32 -4.54 -23.91
CA GLU A 312 -7.05 -3.93 -23.55
C GLU A 312 -6.40 -4.70 -22.40
N ALA A 313 -7.19 -5.00 -21.36
CA ALA A 313 -6.73 -5.80 -20.23
C ALA A 313 -6.26 -7.19 -20.66
N LYS A 314 -6.99 -7.84 -21.60
CA LYS A 314 -6.53 -9.09 -22.20
C LYS A 314 -5.16 -8.91 -22.86
N ALA A 315 -4.98 -7.89 -23.70
CA ALA A 315 -3.72 -7.66 -24.41
C ALA A 315 -2.56 -7.40 -23.45
N LEU A 316 -2.78 -6.64 -22.38
CA LEU A 316 -1.78 -6.37 -21.34
C LEU A 316 -1.40 -7.66 -20.58
N ALA A 317 -2.38 -8.48 -20.19
CA ALA A 317 -2.12 -9.77 -19.55
C ALA A 317 -1.31 -10.71 -20.47
N VAL A 318 -1.65 -10.77 -21.76
CA VAL A 318 -0.92 -11.56 -22.77
C VAL A 318 0.53 -11.05 -22.89
N ARG A 319 0.75 -9.73 -22.97
CA ARG A 319 2.10 -9.15 -23.02
C ARG A 319 2.93 -9.52 -21.80
N SER A 320 2.36 -9.36 -20.59
CA SER A 320 3.03 -9.74 -19.35
C SER A 320 3.37 -11.23 -19.31
N PHE A 321 2.45 -12.11 -19.74
CA PHE A 321 2.71 -13.54 -19.83
C PHE A 321 3.87 -13.84 -20.77
N LYS A 322 3.89 -13.22 -21.96
CA LYS A 322 4.98 -13.38 -22.94
C LYS A 322 6.32 -12.88 -22.40
N ALA A 323 6.33 -11.78 -21.65
CA ALA A 323 7.53 -11.27 -20.99
C ALA A 323 8.05 -12.25 -19.92
N CYS A 324 7.19 -12.75 -19.03
CA CYS A 324 7.56 -13.77 -18.02
C CYS A 324 8.04 -15.07 -18.68
N LYS A 325 7.40 -15.52 -19.76
CA LYS A 325 7.85 -16.68 -20.53
C LYS A 325 9.21 -16.43 -21.18
N TRP A 326 9.47 -15.23 -21.68
CA TRP A 326 10.76 -14.87 -22.28
C TRP A 326 11.91 -14.97 -21.27
N LEU A 327 11.67 -14.68 -19.98
CA LEU A 327 12.66 -14.91 -18.93
C LEU A 327 13.12 -16.37 -18.87
N VAL A 328 12.27 -17.34 -19.19
CA VAL A 328 12.64 -18.76 -19.26
C VAL A 328 13.28 -19.09 -20.60
N ASP A 329 12.70 -18.63 -21.70
CA ASP A 329 13.13 -19.01 -23.05
C ASP A 329 14.52 -18.46 -23.42
N ILE A 330 14.95 -17.35 -22.82
CA ILE A 330 16.23 -16.70 -23.14
C ILE A 330 17.44 -17.44 -22.56
N THR A 331 17.25 -18.21 -21.49
CA THR A 331 18.36 -18.76 -20.72
C THR A 331 18.98 -19.96 -21.43
N HIS A 332 20.23 -20.24 -21.08
CA HIS A 332 20.94 -21.40 -21.65
C HIS A 332 20.50 -22.71 -21.01
N GLU A 333 19.99 -22.61 -19.78
CA GLU A 333 19.58 -23.74 -18.96
C GLU A 333 18.06 -23.94 -19.08
N LYS A 334 17.64 -25.08 -19.64
CA LYS A 334 16.23 -25.31 -19.94
C LYS A 334 15.40 -25.22 -18.66
N GLY A 335 14.34 -24.42 -18.69
CA GLY A 335 13.42 -24.24 -17.56
C GLY A 335 13.93 -23.33 -16.44
N PHE A 336 15.15 -22.78 -16.54
CA PHE A 336 15.63 -21.78 -15.61
C PHE A 336 15.14 -20.38 -16.05
N PRO A 337 14.38 -19.64 -15.23
CA PRO A 337 14.02 -18.25 -15.52
C PRO A 337 15.19 -17.31 -15.19
N ALA A 338 15.46 -16.33 -16.06
CA ALA A 338 16.20 -15.12 -15.73
C ALA A 338 15.38 -14.18 -14.84
N ARG A 339 16.02 -13.15 -14.27
CA ARG A 339 15.36 -12.09 -13.46
C ARG A 339 15.08 -10.81 -14.23
N VAL A 340 15.92 -10.53 -15.23
CA VAL A 340 15.94 -9.30 -16.01
C VAL A 340 16.48 -9.65 -17.40
N ILE A 341 15.93 -9.06 -18.46
CA ILE A 341 16.49 -9.10 -19.81
C ILE A 341 16.75 -7.67 -20.28
N ILE A 342 17.94 -7.35 -20.78
CA ILE A 342 18.30 -6.03 -21.34
C ILE A 342 19.02 -6.20 -22.69
N PRO A 343 18.98 -5.20 -23.58
CA PRO A 343 19.84 -5.16 -24.77
C PRO A 343 21.34 -5.22 -24.43
N VAL A 344 22.18 -5.71 -25.34
CA VAL A 344 23.65 -5.75 -25.12
C VAL A 344 24.32 -4.38 -25.07
N ASP A 345 23.68 -3.35 -25.62
CA ASP A 345 24.11 -1.96 -25.59
C ASP A 345 23.47 -1.15 -24.44
N TRP A 346 22.95 -1.85 -23.42
CA TRP A 346 22.42 -1.22 -22.22
C TRP A 346 23.45 -0.28 -21.57
N ARG A 347 22.98 0.89 -21.16
CA ARG A 347 23.82 2.04 -20.77
C ARG A 347 24.72 1.77 -19.55
N GLU A 348 24.24 1.02 -18.56
CA GLU A 348 25.05 0.68 -17.38
C GLU A 348 25.94 -0.55 -17.63
N PRO A 349 27.21 -0.55 -17.20
CA PRO A 349 28.13 -1.68 -17.36
C PRO A 349 27.83 -2.78 -16.32
N VAL A 350 26.68 -3.46 -16.46
CA VAL A 350 26.12 -4.36 -15.44
C VAL A 350 27.09 -5.45 -14.94
N ASN A 351 27.95 -6.01 -15.81
CA ASN A 351 28.91 -7.03 -15.38
C ASN A 351 30.13 -6.45 -14.66
N GLU A 352 30.44 -5.17 -14.81
CA GLU A 352 31.50 -4.50 -14.03
C GLU A 352 30.97 -4.17 -12.62
N ILE A 353 29.71 -3.76 -12.52
CA ILE A 353 28.99 -3.56 -11.25
C ILE A 353 28.98 -4.86 -10.44
N TYR A 354 28.69 -5.99 -11.09
CA TYR A 354 28.72 -7.33 -10.50
C TYR A 354 29.99 -8.13 -10.83
N SER A 355 31.15 -7.45 -10.80
CA SER A 355 32.45 -8.09 -11.01
C SER A 355 32.74 -9.17 -9.95
N GLN A 356 33.68 -10.06 -10.24
CA GLN A 356 34.13 -11.07 -9.27
C GLN A 356 34.61 -10.43 -7.96
N GLU A 357 35.34 -9.31 -8.04
CA GLU A 357 35.78 -8.56 -6.87
C GLU A 357 34.61 -7.97 -6.07
N ALA A 358 33.58 -7.45 -6.75
CA ALA A 358 32.36 -7.00 -6.09
C ALA A 358 31.65 -8.16 -5.39
N ASN A 359 31.50 -9.32 -6.04
CA ASN A 359 30.88 -10.49 -5.42
C ASN A 359 31.67 -10.98 -4.19
N LEU A 360 32.99 -11.07 -4.28
CA LEU A 360 33.85 -11.47 -3.16
C LEU A 360 33.77 -10.50 -1.98
N ARG A 361 33.61 -9.20 -2.24
CA ARG A 361 33.37 -8.20 -1.19
C ARG A 361 32.02 -8.41 -0.51
N HIS A 362 30.95 -8.64 -1.27
CA HIS A 362 29.62 -8.91 -0.70
C HIS A 362 29.61 -10.20 0.14
N GLN A 363 30.38 -11.23 -0.27
CA GLN A 363 30.53 -12.46 0.49
C GLN A 363 31.12 -12.27 1.90
N GLN A 364 31.81 -11.15 2.17
CA GLN A 364 32.32 -10.84 3.51
C GLN A 364 31.19 -10.45 4.48
N GLY A 365 30.10 -9.85 3.97
CA GLY A 365 28.93 -9.46 4.76
C GLY A 365 27.81 -10.51 4.72
N ASP A 366 27.65 -11.20 3.60
CA ASP A 366 26.73 -12.33 3.42
C ASP A 366 27.52 -13.55 2.92
N PRO A 367 27.96 -14.46 3.81
CA PRO A 367 28.76 -15.64 3.43
C PRO A 367 28.11 -16.55 2.38
N MET A 368 26.81 -16.40 2.15
CA MET A 368 26.04 -17.19 1.21
C MET A 368 25.78 -16.44 -0.10
N TRP A 369 26.25 -15.19 -0.24
CA TRP A 369 26.21 -14.44 -1.50
C TRP A 369 26.87 -15.25 -2.63
N LYS A 370 26.20 -15.37 -3.78
CA LYS A 370 26.71 -16.18 -4.89
C LYS A 370 27.76 -15.42 -5.70
N ASN A 371 28.99 -15.93 -5.73
CA ASN A 371 30.02 -15.46 -6.66
C ASN A 371 29.81 -16.08 -8.05
N ILE A 372 29.04 -15.39 -8.88
CA ILE A 372 28.71 -15.76 -10.26
C ILE A 372 29.16 -14.67 -11.22
N TYR A 373 29.87 -15.05 -12.27
CA TYR A 373 30.36 -14.15 -13.31
C TYR A 373 30.41 -14.84 -14.68
N PRO A 374 29.92 -14.19 -15.76
CA PRO A 374 29.15 -12.94 -15.73
C PRO A 374 27.81 -13.15 -15.01
N ARG A 375 27.33 -12.14 -14.27
CA ARG A 375 25.98 -12.16 -13.67
C ARG A 375 24.89 -11.84 -14.71
N PHE A 376 25.32 -11.20 -15.80
CA PHE A 376 24.52 -10.93 -16.99
C PHE A 376 25.17 -11.63 -18.20
N PRO A 377 25.04 -12.96 -18.35
CA PRO A 377 25.43 -13.66 -19.56
C PRO A 377 24.68 -13.16 -20.81
N LYS A 378 25.31 -13.31 -21.98
CA LYS A 378 24.69 -13.03 -23.29
C LYS A 378 23.70 -14.13 -23.65
N SER A 379 22.62 -13.77 -24.33
CA SER A 379 21.70 -14.71 -25.00
C SER A 379 22.40 -15.46 -26.12
N LYS A 380 21.83 -16.60 -26.55
CA LYS A 380 22.36 -17.45 -27.64
C LYS A 380 22.54 -16.70 -28.97
N ASP A 381 21.67 -15.73 -29.26
CA ASP A 381 21.75 -14.89 -30.46
C ASP A 381 22.65 -13.65 -30.31
N GLY A 382 23.22 -13.45 -29.11
CA GLY A 382 24.12 -12.35 -28.80
C GLY A 382 23.48 -10.97 -28.73
N LYS A 383 22.14 -10.86 -28.77
CA LYS A 383 21.42 -9.57 -28.80
C LYS A 383 21.05 -9.02 -27.43
N PHE A 384 20.96 -9.88 -26.42
CA PHE A 384 20.51 -9.51 -25.09
C PHE A 384 21.48 -10.00 -24.02
N LEU A 385 21.46 -9.34 -22.87
CA LEU A 385 21.97 -9.85 -21.61
C LEU A 385 20.80 -10.22 -20.72
N TRP A 386 20.94 -11.27 -19.92
CA TRP A 386 19.93 -11.68 -18.96
C TRP A 386 20.54 -11.90 -17.58
N LYS A 387 19.87 -11.44 -16.52
CA LYS A 387 20.36 -11.54 -15.13
C LYS A 387 20.08 -12.92 -14.56
N CYS A 388 21.11 -13.56 -14.03
CA CYS A 388 21.05 -14.88 -13.39
C CYS A 388 20.74 -14.78 -11.87
N ASP A 389 20.92 -15.88 -11.15
CA ASP A 389 20.75 -16.01 -9.68
C ASP A 389 19.34 -15.67 -9.22
N THR A 390 18.36 -16.29 -9.88
CA THR A 390 16.92 -16.09 -9.70
C THR A 390 16.47 -16.48 -8.30
N SER A 391 15.72 -15.57 -7.69
CA SER A 391 15.20 -15.70 -6.33
C SER A 391 13.81 -16.38 -6.31
N SER A 392 13.41 -16.90 -5.15
CA SER A 392 12.13 -17.62 -4.96
C SER A 392 10.91 -16.73 -5.15
N ASP A 393 11.02 -15.45 -4.83
CA ASP A 393 10.00 -14.42 -5.04
C ASP A 393 9.57 -14.26 -6.51
N GLU A 394 10.54 -14.33 -7.44
CA GLU A 394 10.29 -14.35 -8.88
C GLU A 394 9.32 -15.47 -9.26
N LEU A 395 9.62 -16.68 -8.78
CA LEU A 395 8.81 -17.87 -9.06
C LEU A 395 7.44 -17.81 -8.37
N ALA A 396 7.37 -17.29 -7.14
CA ALA A 396 6.11 -17.12 -6.43
C ALA A 396 5.15 -16.21 -7.22
N GLY A 397 5.65 -15.08 -7.73
CA GLY A 397 4.88 -14.20 -8.62
C GLY A 397 4.48 -14.90 -9.93
N HIS A 398 5.43 -15.59 -10.59
CA HIS A 398 5.17 -16.32 -11.84
C HIS A 398 4.09 -17.38 -11.69
N PHE A 399 4.17 -18.27 -10.70
CA PHE A 399 3.20 -19.34 -10.51
C PHE A 399 1.83 -18.85 -10.05
N PHE A 400 1.79 -17.76 -9.26
CA PHE A 400 0.55 -17.07 -8.98
C PHE A 400 -0.12 -16.58 -10.27
N PHE A 401 0.64 -15.91 -11.14
CA PHE A 401 0.11 -15.38 -12.39
C PHE A 401 -0.21 -16.46 -13.43
N TYR A 402 0.63 -17.48 -13.60
CA TYR A 402 0.42 -18.52 -14.62
C TYR A 402 -0.88 -19.29 -14.42
N GLY A 403 -1.22 -19.65 -13.17
CA GLY A 403 -2.51 -20.28 -12.87
C GLY A 403 -3.69 -19.35 -13.22
N ILE A 404 -3.63 -18.10 -12.79
CA ILE A 404 -4.66 -17.08 -13.07
C ILE A 404 -4.81 -16.85 -14.58
N TYR A 405 -3.71 -16.67 -15.30
CA TYR A 405 -3.71 -16.46 -16.74
C TYR A 405 -4.30 -17.66 -17.48
N TYR A 406 -3.93 -18.88 -17.08
CA TYR A 406 -4.45 -20.12 -17.66
C TYR A 406 -5.98 -20.22 -17.53
N ASP A 407 -6.51 -19.89 -16.36
CA ASP A 407 -7.95 -20.00 -16.08
C ASP A 407 -8.74 -18.85 -16.73
N LEU A 408 -8.24 -17.63 -16.59
CA LEU A 408 -9.02 -16.43 -16.88
C LEU A 408 -8.80 -15.89 -18.29
N VAL A 409 -7.59 -16.04 -18.86
CA VAL A 409 -7.18 -15.35 -20.10
C VAL A 409 -6.99 -16.31 -21.27
N ALA A 410 -6.27 -17.41 -21.07
CA ALA A 410 -5.98 -18.39 -22.12
C ALA A 410 -7.25 -19.19 -22.49
N LYS A 411 -7.82 -18.93 -23.67
CA LYS A 411 -9.07 -19.57 -24.13
C LYS A 411 -8.84 -20.60 -25.22
N THR A 412 -7.86 -20.37 -26.08
CA THR A 412 -7.48 -21.30 -27.16
C THR A 412 -6.51 -22.37 -26.66
N GLU A 413 -6.44 -23.50 -27.34
CA GLU A 413 -5.46 -24.54 -27.00
C GLU A 413 -4.03 -24.09 -27.27
N GLU A 414 -3.81 -23.22 -28.24
CA GLU A 414 -2.51 -22.60 -28.51
C GLU A 414 -2.07 -21.72 -27.33
N GLU A 415 -2.94 -20.81 -26.86
CA GLU A 415 -2.67 -19.98 -25.67
C GLU A 415 -2.38 -20.86 -24.44
N LYS A 416 -3.21 -21.89 -24.20
CA LYS A 416 -3.03 -22.80 -23.06
C LYS A 416 -1.77 -23.66 -23.16
N LYS A 417 -1.41 -24.09 -24.36
CA LYS A 417 -0.22 -24.90 -24.62
C LYS A 417 1.04 -24.15 -24.20
N GLU A 418 1.16 -22.86 -24.51
CA GLU A 418 2.33 -22.08 -24.10
C GLU A 418 2.48 -21.98 -22.57
N VAL A 419 1.37 -21.87 -21.84
CA VAL A 419 1.39 -21.88 -20.37
C VAL A 419 1.84 -23.24 -19.85
N ARG A 420 1.33 -24.34 -20.43
CA ARG A 420 1.75 -25.70 -20.09
C ARG A 420 3.25 -25.91 -20.30
N GLU A 421 3.78 -25.41 -21.41
CA GLU A 421 5.20 -25.52 -21.74
C GLU A 421 6.06 -24.78 -20.72
N VAL A 422 5.80 -23.49 -20.44
CA VAL A 422 6.64 -22.71 -19.52
C VAL A 422 6.54 -23.22 -18.07
N VAL A 423 5.34 -23.55 -17.59
CA VAL A 423 5.14 -24.10 -16.24
C VAL A 423 5.81 -25.46 -16.11
N GLY A 424 5.64 -26.32 -17.12
CA GLY A 424 6.24 -27.64 -17.14
C GLY A 424 7.77 -27.59 -17.20
N ASP A 425 8.34 -26.71 -18.03
CA ASP A 425 9.78 -26.55 -18.15
C ASP A 425 10.42 -26.10 -16.83
N ILE A 426 9.82 -25.14 -16.12
CA ILE A 426 10.32 -24.70 -14.80
C ILE A 426 10.23 -25.85 -13.78
N MET A 427 9.09 -26.52 -13.68
CA MET A 427 8.95 -27.59 -12.68
C MET A 427 9.84 -28.80 -12.97
N ASP A 428 10.00 -29.17 -14.24
CA ASP A 428 10.89 -30.25 -14.65
C ASP A 428 12.35 -29.89 -14.37
N HIS A 429 12.72 -28.62 -14.51
CA HIS A 429 14.01 -28.10 -14.06
C HIS A 429 14.20 -28.27 -12.55
N MET A 430 13.21 -27.91 -11.72
CA MET A 430 13.36 -28.05 -10.28
C MET A 430 13.44 -29.53 -9.88
N ILE A 431 12.56 -30.39 -10.39
CA ILE A 431 12.49 -31.82 -10.04
C ILE A 431 13.79 -32.54 -10.42
N ARG A 432 14.31 -32.33 -11.64
CA ARG A 432 15.54 -33.02 -12.10
C ARG A 432 16.77 -32.64 -11.26
N HIS A 433 16.73 -31.49 -10.59
CA HIS A 433 17.80 -30.99 -9.73
C HIS A 433 17.51 -31.20 -8.23
N GLY A 434 16.57 -32.08 -7.88
CA GLY A 434 16.22 -32.37 -6.49
C GLY A 434 15.52 -31.21 -5.80
N TYR A 435 14.58 -30.58 -6.49
CA TYR A 435 13.80 -29.42 -6.07
C TYR A 435 14.64 -28.15 -5.88
N LYS A 436 15.64 -27.97 -6.74
CA LYS A 436 16.55 -26.81 -6.70
C LYS A 436 16.45 -26.01 -7.99
N LEU A 437 16.57 -24.70 -7.87
CA LEU A 437 16.77 -23.81 -9.01
C LEU A 437 18.28 -23.74 -9.28
N VAL A 438 18.74 -24.42 -10.33
CA VAL A 438 20.16 -24.51 -10.69
C VAL A 438 20.43 -23.61 -11.88
N ASP A 439 21.38 -22.71 -11.71
CA ASP A 439 21.69 -21.67 -12.67
C ASP A 439 22.63 -22.16 -13.79
N HIS A 440 22.96 -21.29 -14.75
CA HIS A 440 23.83 -21.60 -15.88
C HIS A 440 25.27 -21.97 -15.51
N ASP A 441 25.69 -21.71 -14.27
CA ASP A 441 26.99 -22.14 -13.74
C ASP A 441 26.94 -23.55 -13.11
N GLY A 442 25.78 -24.22 -13.18
CA GLY A 442 25.55 -25.53 -12.60
C GLY A 442 25.38 -25.53 -11.08
N LYS A 443 25.22 -24.35 -10.45
CA LYS A 443 25.03 -24.21 -9.00
C LYS A 443 23.65 -23.68 -8.65
N VAL A 444 23.16 -24.07 -7.48
CA VAL A 444 21.89 -23.56 -6.93
C VAL A 444 21.93 -22.03 -6.78
N THR A 445 20.81 -21.36 -7.00
CA THR A 445 20.67 -19.92 -6.74
C THR A 445 20.61 -19.63 -5.23
N ARG A 446 20.87 -18.38 -4.84
CA ARG A 446 20.89 -17.94 -3.43
C ARG A 446 19.64 -18.35 -2.62
N TRP A 447 18.46 -18.25 -3.25
CA TRP A 447 17.15 -18.44 -2.61
C TRP A 447 16.33 -19.58 -3.25
N GLY A 448 16.95 -20.39 -4.12
CA GLY A 448 16.26 -21.40 -4.93
C GLY A 448 16.42 -22.83 -4.45
N ASP A 449 16.81 -23.08 -3.20
CA ASP A 449 16.90 -24.44 -2.65
C ASP A 449 15.62 -24.80 -1.90
N PHE A 450 14.79 -25.65 -2.51
CA PHE A 450 13.57 -26.19 -1.92
C PHE A 450 13.71 -27.67 -1.59
N SER A 451 14.94 -28.16 -1.40
CA SER A 451 15.19 -29.57 -1.17
C SER A 451 14.90 -29.98 0.28
N PRO A 452 14.48 -31.23 0.52
CA PRO A 452 14.34 -31.75 1.87
C PRO A 452 15.65 -31.70 2.67
N GLU A 453 16.81 -31.84 2.01
CA GLU A 453 18.11 -31.77 2.68
C GLU A 453 18.37 -30.37 3.26
N TYR A 454 18.05 -29.32 2.50
CA TYR A 454 18.22 -27.94 2.96
C TYR A 454 17.26 -27.59 4.10
N PHE A 455 15.99 -27.96 4.00
CA PHE A 455 14.98 -27.68 5.03
C PHE A 455 15.21 -28.45 6.34
N ASN A 456 15.93 -29.57 6.29
CA ASN A 456 16.34 -30.33 7.47
C ASN A 456 17.76 -29.96 7.96
N SER A 457 18.29 -28.82 7.50
CA SER A 457 19.56 -28.25 7.95
C SER A 457 19.34 -26.98 8.78
N VAL A 458 20.38 -26.56 9.51
CA VAL A 458 20.37 -25.29 10.25
C VAL A 458 20.25 -24.06 9.33
N TYR A 459 20.54 -24.20 8.04
CA TYR A 459 20.56 -23.09 7.09
C TYR A 459 19.21 -22.82 6.42
N GLY A 460 18.30 -23.79 6.44
CA GLY A 460 16.97 -23.68 5.83
C GLY A 460 15.83 -23.77 6.84
N TYR A 461 16.15 -23.80 8.14
CA TYR A 461 15.16 -24.02 9.20
C TYR A 461 14.11 -22.91 9.27
N ASP A 462 14.53 -21.65 9.24
CA ASP A 462 13.68 -20.45 9.29
C ASP A 462 12.80 -20.29 8.04
N GLN A 463 13.29 -20.78 6.89
CA GLN A 463 12.56 -20.73 5.61
C GLN A 463 11.72 -21.99 5.33
N ARG A 464 11.87 -23.04 6.14
CA ARG A 464 11.26 -24.37 5.89
C ARG A 464 9.76 -24.30 5.70
N GLY A 465 9.07 -23.55 6.56
CA GLY A 465 7.61 -23.41 6.50
C GLY A 465 7.16 -22.77 5.19
N LEU A 466 7.68 -21.58 4.91
CA LEU A 466 7.39 -20.78 3.72
C LEU A 466 7.70 -21.56 2.45
N ASN A 467 8.91 -22.08 2.33
CA ASN A 467 9.37 -22.69 1.08
C ASN A 467 8.75 -24.09 0.85
N SER A 468 8.37 -24.83 1.90
CA SER A 468 7.57 -26.05 1.73
C SER A 468 6.20 -25.74 1.13
N MET A 469 5.55 -24.67 1.61
CA MET A 469 4.27 -24.21 1.08
C MET A 469 4.39 -23.71 -0.36
N ILE A 470 5.43 -22.92 -0.68
CA ILE A 470 5.71 -22.45 -2.04
C ILE A 470 5.89 -23.64 -2.99
N MET A 471 6.72 -24.62 -2.65
CA MET A 471 6.96 -25.80 -3.49
C MET A 471 5.68 -26.61 -3.73
N LEU A 472 4.87 -26.83 -2.70
CA LEU A 472 3.57 -27.51 -2.86
C LEU A 472 2.61 -26.69 -3.74
N SER A 473 2.62 -25.37 -3.63
CA SER A 473 1.84 -24.49 -4.51
C SER A 473 2.27 -24.64 -5.96
N PHE A 474 3.58 -24.63 -6.24
CA PHE A 474 4.11 -24.78 -7.59
C PHE A 474 3.70 -26.10 -8.24
N LEU A 475 3.79 -27.21 -7.48
CA LEU A 475 3.37 -28.53 -7.94
C LEU A 475 1.86 -28.60 -8.18
N ASN A 476 1.03 -27.98 -7.34
CA ASN A 476 -0.42 -27.93 -7.52
C ASN A 476 -0.81 -27.12 -8.77
N VAL A 477 -0.19 -25.95 -8.97
CA VAL A 477 -0.37 -25.15 -10.19
C VAL A 477 0.09 -25.94 -11.42
N ALA A 478 1.24 -26.60 -11.37
CA ALA A 478 1.75 -27.39 -12.49
C ALA A 478 0.84 -28.58 -12.83
N LYS A 479 0.35 -29.30 -11.82
CA LYS A 479 -0.67 -30.35 -12.00
C LYS A 479 -1.92 -29.79 -12.69
N HIS A 480 -2.46 -28.67 -12.20
CA HIS A 480 -3.67 -28.05 -12.74
C HIS A 480 -3.50 -27.60 -14.20
N VAL A 481 -2.42 -26.86 -14.48
CA VAL A 481 -2.14 -26.29 -15.79
C VAL A 481 -1.81 -27.37 -16.82
N THR A 482 -0.92 -28.30 -16.49
CA THR A 482 -0.40 -29.30 -17.43
C THR A 482 -1.26 -30.55 -17.54
N GLY A 483 -2.00 -30.90 -16.48
CA GLY A 483 -2.67 -32.20 -16.34
C GLY A 483 -1.72 -33.38 -16.10
N ASP A 484 -0.41 -33.15 -15.96
CA ASP A 484 0.57 -34.22 -15.78
C ASP A 484 0.57 -34.74 -14.34
N VAL A 485 0.22 -36.01 -14.18
CA VAL A 485 0.14 -36.71 -12.89
C VAL A 485 1.49 -36.82 -12.17
N LYS A 486 2.63 -36.58 -12.85
CA LYS A 486 3.95 -36.62 -12.20
C LYS A 486 4.05 -35.56 -11.09
N TYR A 487 3.49 -34.36 -11.29
CA TYR A 487 3.58 -33.30 -10.28
C TYR A 487 2.81 -33.65 -9.00
N ASP A 488 1.69 -34.37 -9.12
CA ASP A 488 0.94 -34.89 -7.97
C ASP A 488 1.74 -35.97 -7.21
N LYS A 489 2.45 -36.84 -7.94
CA LYS A 489 3.34 -37.86 -7.34
C LYS A 489 4.49 -37.21 -6.58
N GLU A 490 5.13 -36.21 -7.15
CA GLU A 490 6.21 -35.45 -6.48
C GLU A 490 5.69 -34.74 -5.22
N ALA A 491 4.54 -34.08 -5.31
CA ALA A 491 3.91 -33.43 -4.15
C ALA A 491 3.59 -34.46 -3.06
N LYS A 492 3.11 -35.65 -3.43
CA LYS A 492 2.87 -36.76 -2.50
C LYS A 492 4.15 -37.24 -1.81
N ILE A 493 5.26 -37.38 -2.54
CA ILE A 493 6.56 -37.74 -1.95
C ILE A 493 6.98 -36.70 -0.90
N LEU A 494 6.90 -35.41 -1.25
CA LEU A 494 7.24 -34.31 -0.33
C LEU A 494 6.35 -34.27 0.92
N ARG A 495 5.06 -34.58 0.78
CA ARG A 495 4.13 -34.66 1.91
C ARG A 495 4.40 -35.87 2.79
N ASP A 496 4.43 -37.07 2.22
CA ASP A 496 4.43 -38.32 2.98
C ASP A 496 5.79 -38.62 3.61
N LYS A 497 6.89 -38.31 2.90
CA LYS A 497 8.24 -38.63 3.36
C LYS A 497 8.89 -37.49 4.13
N TYR A 498 8.57 -36.25 3.77
CA TYR A 498 9.28 -35.06 4.26
C TYR A 498 8.37 -34.04 4.98
N ASN A 499 7.09 -34.38 5.16
CA ASN A 499 6.12 -33.59 5.94
C ASN A 499 5.91 -32.15 5.45
N TYR A 500 6.03 -31.89 4.13
CA TYR A 500 5.90 -30.52 3.61
C TYR A 500 4.54 -29.87 3.92
N HIS A 501 3.46 -30.65 3.91
CA HIS A 501 2.13 -30.19 4.30
C HIS A 501 2.02 -29.75 5.77
N ILE A 502 2.80 -30.38 6.66
CA ILE A 502 2.89 -29.99 8.08
C ILE A 502 3.73 -28.72 8.22
N ASN A 503 4.88 -28.65 7.54
CA ASN A 503 5.69 -27.42 7.50
C ASN A 503 4.85 -26.23 7.00
N ALA A 504 4.06 -26.45 5.94
CA ALA A 504 3.19 -25.45 5.35
C ALA A 504 2.04 -24.98 6.26
N MET A 505 1.78 -25.64 7.40
CA MET A 505 0.84 -25.12 8.40
C MET A 505 1.38 -23.92 9.19
N HIS A 506 2.70 -23.76 9.24
CA HIS A 506 3.39 -22.62 9.84
C HIS A 506 4.26 -21.96 8.77
N PRO A 507 3.64 -21.20 7.85
CA PRO A 507 4.29 -20.77 6.62
C PRO A 507 5.27 -19.62 6.83
N LYS A 508 5.30 -19.01 8.01
CA LYS A 508 6.11 -17.83 8.32
C LYS A 508 6.63 -17.92 9.74
N GLU A 509 7.88 -17.49 9.92
CA GLU A 509 8.42 -17.13 11.22
C GLU A 509 7.96 -15.70 11.57
N PHE A 510 7.46 -15.54 12.80
CA PHE A 510 7.01 -14.26 13.36
C PHE A 510 7.84 -13.85 14.59
N PHE A 511 8.76 -14.71 15.02
CA PHE A 511 9.70 -14.45 16.11
C PHE A 511 10.92 -15.38 15.96
N PRO A 512 12.14 -14.92 16.29
CA PRO A 512 12.48 -13.56 16.75
C PRO A 512 12.38 -12.53 15.60
N PRO A 513 12.21 -11.22 15.91
CA PRO A 513 11.93 -10.18 14.91
C PRO A 513 12.90 -10.11 13.73
N GLU A 514 14.15 -10.45 13.94
CA GLU A 514 15.19 -10.51 12.91
C GLU A 514 14.89 -11.51 11.79
N ASN A 515 14.06 -12.53 12.06
CA ASN A 515 13.60 -13.51 11.06
C ASN A 515 12.32 -13.06 10.36
N VAL A 516 11.69 -11.97 10.81
CA VAL A 516 10.43 -11.47 10.26
C VAL A 516 10.72 -10.62 9.03
N VAL A 517 10.63 -11.28 7.89
CA VAL A 517 10.80 -10.64 6.59
C VAL A 517 9.44 -10.19 6.03
N PRO A 518 9.19 -8.89 5.77
CA PRO A 518 7.87 -8.40 5.36
C PRO A 518 7.46 -8.79 3.94
N TRP A 519 8.39 -8.83 2.98
CA TRP A 519 8.07 -9.15 1.58
C TRP A 519 7.64 -10.61 1.39
N ASP A 520 8.08 -11.53 2.25
CA ASP A 520 7.61 -12.92 2.29
C ASP A 520 6.10 -13.05 2.53
N ASN A 521 5.44 -12.02 3.08
CA ASN A 521 3.99 -12.02 3.21
C ASN A 521 3.32 -12.12 1.82
N ASN A 522 3.90 -11.45 0.81
CA ASN A 522 3.45 -11.58 -0.57
C ASN A 522 3.67 -13.01 -1.09
N LEU A 523 4.87 -13.56 -0.91
CA LEU A 523 5.21 -14.92 -1.36
C LEU A 523 4.26 -15.95 -0.74
N CYS A 524 4.02 -15.82 0.56
CA CYS A 524 3.13 -16.67 1.35
C CYS A 524 1.71 -16.63 0.77
N LEU A 525 1.10 -15.45 0.67
CA LEU A 525 -0.30 -15.32 0.26
C LEU A 525 -0.51 -15.62 -1.23
N MET A 526 0.40 -15.21 -2.11
CA MET A 526 0.36 -15.57 -3.54
C MET A 526 0.44 -17.09 -3.73
N SER A 527 1.32 -17.76 -2.98
CA SER A 527 1.44 -19.21 -3.04
C SER A 527 0.23 -19.92 -2.45
N MET A 528 -0.35 -19.40 -1.35
CA MET A 528 -1.62 -19.90 -0.81
C MET A 528 -2.75 -19.85 -1.84
N TYR A 529 -2.77 -18.84 -2.71
CA TYR A 529 -3.79 -18.72 -3.74
C TYR A 529 -3.77 -19.90 -4.71
N GLY A 530 -2.60 -20.28 -5.24
CA GLY A 530 -2.47 -21.47 -6.07
C GLY A 530 -2.69 -22.77 -5.29
N LEU A 531 -2.17 -22.84 -4.07
CA LEU A 531 -2.25 -24.03 -3.23
C LEU A 531 -3.70 -24.38 -2.89
N ILE A 532 -4.51 -23.43 -2.43
CA ILE A 532 -5.90 -23.64 -2.01
C ILE A 532 -6.87 -23.72 -3.20
N ASN A 533 -6.62 -22.98 -4.28
CA ASN A 533 -7.51 -23.05 -5.45
C ASN A 533 -7.41 -24.37 -6.23
N TYR A 534 -6.25 -25.03 -6.17
CA TYR A 534 -6.00 -26.24 -6.96
C TYR A 534 -5.82 -27.51 -6.12
N GLU A 535 -5.88 -27.43 -4.79
CA GLU A 535 -5.91 -28.62 -3.93
C GLU A 535 -7.26 -29.34 -4.01
N THR A 536 -7.20 -30.67 -4.08
CA THR A 536 -8.36 -31.57 -4.23
C THR A 536 -8.55 -32.49 -3.03
N ASP A 537 -7.57 -32.59 -2.13
CA ASP A 537 -7.72 -33.34 -0.89
C ASP A 537 -8.41 -32.46 0.18
N PRO A 538 -9.63 -32.80 0.63
CA PRO A 538 -10.34 -32.05 1.68
C PRO A 538 -9.58 -31.98 3.01
N SER A 539 -8.74 -32.96 3.34
CA SER A 539 -7.92 -32.96 4.56
C SER A 539 -6.83 -31.89 4.47
N LEU A 540 -6.16 -31.79 3.32
CA LEU A 540 -5.12 -30.78 3.09
C LEU A 540 -5.71 -29.38 3.02
N LEU A 541 -6.88 -29.20 2.38
CA LEU A 541 -7.58 -27.92 2.37
C LEU A 541 -7.92 -27.40 3.77
N LEU A 542 -8.33 -28.29 4.69
CA LEU A 542 -8.57 -27.91 6.10
C LEU A 542 -7.28 -27.45 6.80
N MET A 543 -6.14 -28.07 6.49
CA MET A 543 -4.83 -27.67 7.03
C MET A 543 -4.38 -26.33 6.47
N TYR A 544 -4.46 -26.14 5.15
CA TYR A 544 -4.06 -24.89 4.49
C TYR A 544 -4.97 -23.72 4.85
N ARG A 545 -6.26 -23.97 5.07
CA ARG A 545 -7.18 -22.95 5.59
C ARG A 545 -6.78 -22.47 7.00
N GLN A 546 -6.30 -23.37 7.86
CA GLN A 546 -5.73 -23.00 9.17
C GLN A 546 -4.41 -22.24 9.04
N SER A 547 -3.55 -22.68 8.14
CA SER A 547 -2.31 -21.97 7.82
C SER A 547 -2.56 -20.54 7.37
N LEU A 548 -3.56 -20.33 6.51
CA LEU A 548 -3.99 -19.00 6.05
C LEU A 548 -4.47 -18.11 7.22
N GLU A 549 -5.18 -18.65 8.21
CA GLU A 549 -5.53 -17.89 9.43
C GLU A 549 -4.29 -17.42 10.18
N ILE A 550 -3.33 -18.32 10.38
CA ILE A 550 -2.09 -18.01 11.11
C ILE A 550 -1.33 -16.89 10.40
N ALA A 551 -1.16 -17.00 9.07
CA ALA A 551 -0.48 -15.99 8.29
C ALA A 551 -1.20 -14.63 8.34
N TRP A 552 -2.51 -14.62 8.12
CA TRP A 552 -3.29 -13.38 8.06
C TRP A 552 -3.38 -12.68 9.42
N GLN A 553 -3.57 -13.40 10.53
CA GLN A 553 -3.74 -12.78 11.85
C GLN A 553 -2.56 -11.90 12.26
N HIS A 554 -1.33 -12.28 11.90
CA HIS A 554 -0.12 -11.52 12.22
C HIS A 554 0.01 -10.22 11.40
N ILE A 555 -0.58 -10.16 10.21
CA ILE A 555 -0.41 -9.03 9.28
C ILE A 555 -1.68 -8.19 9.10
N SER A 556 -2.83 -8.69 9.55
CA SER A 556 -4.16 -8.05 9.39
C SER A 556 -4.25 -6.62 9.93
N LYS A 557 -3.48 -6.31 10.98
CA LYS A 557 -3.43 -4.97 11.59
C LYS A 557 -2.67 -3.93 10.74
N GLN A 558 -1.99 -4.36 9.69
CA GLN A 558 -1.31 -3.46 8.74
C GLN A 558 -2.26 -2.89 7.67
N LYS A 559 -3.49 -3.42 7.55
CA LYS A 559 -4.52 -2.98 6.58
C LYS A 559 -3.98 -2.87 5.15
N ASN A 560 -3.47 -3.96 4.60
CA ASN A 560 -2.89 -4.02 3.26
C ASN A 560 -3.93 -4.60 2.29
N ALA A 561 -4.34 -3.81 1.29
CA ALA A 561 -5.42 -4.18 0.38
C ALA A 561 -5.18 -5.51 -0.35
N PHE A 562 -3.93 -5.84 -0.69
CA PHE A 562 -3.62 -7.09 -1.38
C PHE A 562 -3.69 -8.30 -0.47
N TRP A 563 -3.17 -8.17 0.75
CA TRP A 563 -3.23 -9.25 1.73
C TRP A 563 -4.66 -9.54 2.16
N ASP A 564 -5.44 -8.48 2.40
CA ASP A 564 -6.85 -8.58 2.77
C ASP A 564 -7.71 -9.14 1.62
N ALA A 565 -7.44 -8.74 0.37
CA ALA A 565 -8.14 -9.29 -0.81
C ALA A 565 -7.83 -10.78 -1.05
N ILE A 566 -6.56 -11.21 -0.94
CA ILE A 566 -6.21 -12.62 -1.04
C ILE A 566 -6.89 -13.42 0.06
N TYR A 567 -6.74 -13.01 1.32
CA TYR A 567 -7.35 -13.71 2.46
C TYR A 567 -8.87 -13.87 2.27
N ALA A 568 -9.57 -12.77 1.95
CA ALA A 568 -11.00 -12.78 1.78
C ALA A 568 -11.44 -13.68 0.61
N SER A 569 -10.73 -13.67 -0.52
CA SER A 569 -11.03 -14.55 -1.66
C SER A 569 -10.95 -16.03 -1.29
N LEU A 570 -9.92 -16.43 -0.53
CA LEU A 570 -9.70 -17.82 -0.13
C LEU A 570 -10.64 -18.24 1.01
N ALA A 571 -11.01 -17.33 1.90
CA ALA A 571 -12.04 -17.56 2.91
C ALA A 571 -13.43 -17.75 2.29
N ASN A 572 -13.78 -16.98 1.25
CA ASN A 572 -15.02 -17.14 0.49
C ASN A 572 -15.05 -18.50 -0.21
N ARG A 573 -13.98 -18.86 -0.91
CA ARG A 573 -13.85 -20.20 -1.52
C ARG A 573 -14.04 -21.32 -0.50
N PHE A 574 -13.42 -21.23 0.67
CA PHE A 574 -13.60 -22.24 1.71
C PHE A 574 -15.05 -22.36 2.16
N THR A 575 -15.75 -21.22 2.28
CA THR A 575 -17.17 -21.18 2.61
C THR A 575 -18.01 -21.84 1.53
N GLU A 576 -17.73 -21.58 0.25
CA GLU A 576 -18.41 -22.23 -0.88
C GLU A 576 -18.23 -23.75 -0.86
N LEU A 577 -17.01 -24.24 -0.61
CA LEU A 577 -16.73 -25.67 -0.47
C LEU A 577 -17.47 -26.28 0.73
N ALA A 578 -17.55 -25.57 1.85
CA ALA A 578 -18.30 -26.00 3.01
C ALA A 578 -19.81 -26.09 2.72
N ASP A 579 -20.38 -25.10 2.02
CA ASP A 579 -21.79 -25.11 1.58
C ASP A 579 -22.08 -26.27 0.62
N GLN A 580 -21.09 -26.66 -0.20
CA GLN A 580 -21.14 -27.84 -1.08
C GLN A 580 -20.91 -29.16 -0.33
N LYS A 581 -20.79 -29.14 1.01
CA LYS A 581 -20.54 -30.33 1.85
C LYS A 581 -19.24 -31.06 1.54
N TYR A 582 -18.27 -30.35 0.97
CA TYR A 582 -17.00 -30.92 0.52
C TYR A 582 -16.21 -31.58 1.67
N PHE A 583 -16.39 -31.10 2.90
CA PHE A 583 -15.72 -31.59 4.10
C PHE A 583 -16.52 -32.63 4.92
N GLU A 584 -17.67 -33.13 4.41
CA GLU A 584 -18.52 -34.11 5.12
C GLU A 584 -18.10 -35.59 4.86
N SER A 585 -16.99 -35.84 4.16
CA SER A 585 -16.50 -37.20 3.86
C SER A 585 -16.23 -38.04 5.12
N LYS A 586 -16.60 -39.32 5.09
CA LYS A 586 -16.59 -40.22 6.26
C LYS A 586 -15.21 -40.68 6.75
N ASN A 587 -14.11 -40.25 6.11
CA ASN A 587 -12.76 -40.71 6.43
C ASN A 587 -11.73 -39.58 6.65
N LEU A 588 -12.15 -38.32 6.81
CA LEU A 588 -11.21 -37.24 7.14
C LEU A 588 -10.74 -37.39 8.58
N PHE A 589 -9.43 -37.41 8.80
CA PHE A 589 -8.80 -37.51 10.12
C PHE A 589 -9.37 -38.67 10.94
N PRO A 590 -9.18 -39.94 10.52
CA PRO A 590 -9.80 -41.10 11.15
C PRO A 590 -9.46 -41.26 12.64
N GLU A 591 -8.29 -40.78 13.06
CA GLU A 591 -7.83 -40.70 14.45
C GLU A 591 -8.66 -39.74 15.31
N ASN A 592 -9.29 -38.73 14.70
CA ASN A 592 -10.17 -37.78 15.38
C ASN A 592 -11.27 -37.25 14.44
N ARG A 593 -12.36 -38.01 14.33
CA ARG A 593 -13.50 -37.70 13.45
C ARG A 593 -14.20 -36.36 13.75
N LEU A 594 -13.97 -35.77 14.92
CA LEU A 594 -14.54 -34.46 15.28
C LEU A 594 -13.68 -33.27 14.84
N TYR A 595 -12.46 -33.51 14.36
CA TYR A 595 -11.54 -32.46 13.95
C TYR A 595 -12.09 -31.66 12.76
N ALA A 596 -12.41 -32.33 11.64
CA ALA A 596 -12.90 -31.64 10.45
C ALA A 596 -14.19 -30.82 10.71
N PRO A 597 -15.25 -31.36 11.35
CA PRO A 597 -16.43 -30.56 11.70
C PRO A 597 -16.11 -29.35 12.58
N LYS A 598 -15.18 -29.49 13.54
CA LYS A 598 -14.76 -28.38 14.42
C LYS A 598 -14.05 -27.28 13.62
N VAL A 599 -13.11 -27.64 12.76
CA VAL A 599 -12.36 -26.68 11.92
C VAL A 599 -13.31 -25.95 10.98
N VAL A 600 -14.16 -26.69 10.25
CA VAL A 600 -15.17 -26.11 9.36
C VAL A 600 -16.05 -25.12 10.12
N LYS A 601 -16.60 -25.52 11.27
CA LYS A 601 -17.43 -24.63 12.10
C LYS A 601 -16.71 -23.35 12.52
N SER A 602 -15.41 -23.44 12.83
CA SER A 602 -14.63 -22.28 13.28
C SER A 602 -14.29 -21.28 12.17
N MET A 603 -14.24 -21.73 10.92
CA MET A 603 -13.78 -20.93 9.76
C MET A 603 -14.87 -20.64 8.74
N TYR A 604 -16.05 -21.25 8.89
CA TYR A 604 -17.21 -21.03 8.04
C TYR A 604 -17.69 -19.58 8.16
N LYS A 605 -17.83 -18.89 7.02
CA LYS A 605 -18.23 -17.48 6.97
C LYS A 605 -17.37 -16.61 7.89
N ALA A 606 -16.06 -16.88 7.94
CA ALA A 606 -15.12 -16.05 8.67
C ALA A 606 -15.28 -14.59 8.22
N SER A 607 -15.42 -13.68 9.19
CA SER A 607 -15.58 -12.26 8.90
C SER A 607 -14.31 -11.74 8.24
N ASN A 608 -14.43 -11.25 7.00
CA ASN A 608 -13.39 -10.47 6.35
C ASN A 608 -13.75 -8.99 6.42
N LYS A 609 -12.76 -8.14 6.70
CA LYS A 609 -12.94 -6.69 6.84
C LYS A 609 -12.76 -6.01 5.48
N SER A 610 -13.70 -6.27 4.56
CA SER A 610 -13.69 -5.68 3.21
C SER A 610 -13.56 -4.16 3.20
N GLU A 611 -14.02 -3.49 4.27
CA GLU A 611 -13.84 -2.05 4.48
C GLU A 611 -12.37 -1.61 4.55
N PHE A 612 -11.45 -2.49 4.97
CA PHE A 612 -10.02 -2.18 4.99
C PHE A 612 -9.39 -2.19 3.60
N ILE A 613 -9.89 -3.05 2.70
CA ILE A 613 -9.49 -3.05 1.29
C ILE A 613 -9.87 -1.70 0.68
N LEU A 614 -11.13 -1.28 0.88
CA LEU A 614 -11.63 -0.01 0.36
C LEU A 614 -10.89 1.20 0.96
N GLU A 615 -10.72 1.24 2.29
CA GLU A 615 -9.98 2.31 2.98
C GLU A 615 -8.57 2.45 2.41
N ASN A 616 -7.84 1.34 2.27
CA ASN A 616 -6.47 1.36 1.79
C ASN A 616 -6.38 1.80 0.32
N LEU A 617 -7.20 1.22 -0.58
CA LEU A 617 -7.23 1.61 -2.00
C LEU A 617 -7.54 3.09 -2.20
N GLN A 618 -8.48 3.65 -1.43
CA GLN A 618 -8.81 5.07 -1.50
C GLN A 618 -7.65 5.95 -1.03
N LYS A 619 -6.92 5.52 0.00
CA LYS A 619 -5.82 6.31 0.59
C LYS A 619 -4.50 6.23 -0.17
N ILE A 620 -4.21 5.19 -0.96
CA ILE A 620 -2.96 5.12 -1.76
C ILE A 620 -2.76 6.46 -2.52
N PRO A 621 -1.65 7.18 -2.37
CA PRO A 621 -1.46 8.46 -3.07
C PRO A 621 -1.36 8.25 -4.58
N LEU A 622 -1.69 9.27 -5.40
CA LEU A 622 -1.47 9.21 -6.86
C LEU A 622 0.01 9.33 -7.23
N ASP A 623 0.78 10.00 -6.37
CA ASP A 623 2.23 10.11 -6.50
C ASP A 623 2.90 8.92 -5.81
N LEU A 624 3.64 8.14 -6.59
CA LEU A 624 4.37 6.95 -6.14
C LEU A 624 5.88 7.17 -6.07
N ILE A 625 6.33 8.43 -6.04
CA ILE A 625 7.73 8.75 -5.78
C ILE A 625 8.14 8.23 -4.39
N GLY A 626 9.35 7.67 -4.31
CA GLY A 626 9.97 7.23 -3.08
C GLY A 626 10.38 8.41 -2.19
N TYR A 627 9.88 8.42 -0.95
CA TYR A 627 10.18 9.44 0.06
C TYR A 627 10.72 8.79 1.34
N THR A 628 11.47 9.56 2.13
CA THR A 628 11.76 9.22 3.53
C THR A 628 10.76 9.93 4.44
N ILE A 629 10.12 9.19 5.34
CA ILE A 629 9.19 9.73 6.33
C ILE A 629 9.54 9.14 7.69
N ASP A 630 9.74 10.04 8.65
CA ASP A 630 10.01 9.72 10.05
C ASP A 630 8.78 10.08 10.92
N ASN A 631 8.02 9.07 11.32
CA ASN A 631 6.85 9.20 12.18
C ASN A 631 7.15 8.94 13.67
N THR A 632 8.42 8.88 14.08
CA THR A 632 8.80 8.54 15.48
C THR A 632 8.42 9.64 16.49
N HIS A 633 8.15 10.86 16.04
CA HIS A 633 7.71 11.97 16.90
C HIS A 633 6.23 11.94 17.25
N ARG A 634 5.46 11.01 16.68
CA ARG A 634 4.01 10.99 16.79
C ARG A 634 3.55 10.66 18.22
N LEU A 635 2.61 11.45 18.73
CA LEU A 635 2.02 11.26 20.06
C LEU A 635 0.94 10.17 20.06
N ASP A 636 0.39 9.83 18.89
CA ASP A 636 -0.67 8.83 18.70
C ASP A 636 -0.13 7.43 18.38
N VAL A 637 1.15 7.19 18.64
CA VAL A 637 1.83 5.92 18.36
C VAL A 637 2.34 5.28 19.66
N VAL A 638 2.24 3.95 19.71
CA VAL A 638 2.82 3.08 20.73
C VAL A 638 3.96 2.31 20.06
N PHE A 639 5.17 2.47 20.60
CA PHE A 639 6.35 1.72 20.14
C PHE A 639 6.28 0.27 20.61
N ASP A 640 6.72 -0.65 19.76
CA ASP A 640 6.84 -2.06 20.10
C ASP A 640 8.06 -2.27 21.01
N SER A 641 7.79 -2.72 22.24
CA SER A 641 8.81 -2.98 23.26
C SER A 641 9.29 -4.43 23.28
N SER A 642 8.96 -5.23 22.26
CA SER A 642 9.36 -6.64 22.20
C SER A 642 10.89 -6.79 22.18
N PRO A 643 11.46 -7.80 22.85
CA PRO A 643 12.90 -8.06 22.79
C PRO A 643 13.35 -8.27 21.34
N LEU A 644 14.55 -7.77 21.01
CA LEU A 644 15.17 -7.87 19.68
C LEU A 644 14.44 -7.12 18.55
N GLN A 645 13.38 -6.37 18.87
CA GLN A 645 12.69 -5.55 17.90
C GLN A 645 13.56 -4.37 17.44
N ASN A 646 13.48 -4.04 16.14
CA ASN A 646 14.12 -2.85 15.60
C ASN A 646 13.62 -1.56 16.29
N GLU A 647 14.52 -0.60 16.45
CA GLU A 647 14.13 0.76 16.80
C GLU A 647 13.16 1.31 15.74
N ASN A 648 12.14 2.06 16.16
CA ASN A 648 11.15 2.71 15.29
C ASN A 648 10.06 1.80 14.70
N ILE A 649 9.75 0.67 15.36
CA ILE A 649 8.57 -0.13 15.05
C ILE A 649 7.44 0.21 16.04
N GLY A 650 6.22 0.38 15.53
CA GLY A 650 5.07 0.68 16.37
C GLY A 650 3.75 0.79 15.61
N TRP A 651 2.68 1.03 16.35
CA TRP A 651 1.31 1.13 15.84
C TRP A 651 0.58 2.30 16.49
N ARG A 652 -0.50 2.75 15.85
CA ARG A 652 -1.40 3.74 16.44
C ARG A 652 -1.98 3.25 17.76
N THR A 653 -2.46 4.15 18.60
CA THR A 653 -3.15 3.80 19.87
C THR A 653 -4.36 2.85 19.71
N ASP A 654 -4.91 2.71 18.50
CA ASP A 654 -5.96 1.74 18.14
C ASP A 654 -5.42 0.36 17.71
N SER A 655 -4.11 0.13 17.85
CA SER A 655 -3.37 -1.08 17.45
C SER A 655 -3.19 -1.32 15.95
N TYR A 656 -3.57 -0.39 15.07
CA TYR A 656 -3.35 -0.53 13.63
C TYR A 656 -2.11 0.23 13.17
N ALA A 657 -1.55 -0.18 12.03
CA ALA A 657 -0.53 0.60 11.35
C ALA A 657 -1.06 1.99 10.98
N LEU A 658 -0.15 2.96 10.78
CA LEU A 658 -0.49 4.28 10.27
C LEU A 658 -1.29 4.18 8.96
N PRO A 659 -2.16 5.12 8.58
CA PRO A 659 -2.76 5.12 7.23
C PRO A 659 -1.68 5.10 6.12
N VAL A 660 -1.93 4.43 5.00
CA VAL A 660 -0.92 4.25 3.92
C VAL A 660 -0.39 5.57 3.35
N ASP A 661 -1.21 6.62 3.38
CA ASP A 661 -0.86 7.97 2.94
C ASP A 661 -0.06 8.76 3.98
N GLU A 662 0.07 8.25 5.20
CA GLU A 662 0.88 8.80 6.30
C GLU A 662 2.17 7.98 6.56
N ARG A 663 2.39 6.88 5.82
CA ARG A 663 3.59 6.03 5.93
C ARG A 663 4.70 6.50 4.99
N GLY A 664 5.94 6.17 5.35
CA GLY A 664 7.11 6.33 4.47
C GLY A 664 7.17 5.35 3.30
N HIS A 665 6.18 4.46 3.18
CA HIS A 665 6.06 3.54 2.07
C HIS A 665 4.60 3.28 1.71
N VAL A 666 4.37 2.94 0.44
CA VAL A 666 3.04 2.59 -0.10
C VAL A 666 3.01 1.17 -0.66
N ARG A 667 4.18 0.56 -0.85
CA ARG A 667 4.29 -0.77 -1.42
C ARG A 667 3.78 -1.85 -0.49
N GLN A 668 3.27 -2.91 -1.09
CA GLN A 668 2.67 -4.05 -0.38
C GLN A 668 3.68 -4.98 0.29
N ASP A 669 4.98 -4.83 0.00
CA ASP A 669 6.07 -5.71 0.43
C ASP A 669 6.94 -5.07 1.53
N ARG A 670 6.37 -4.12 2.27
CA ARG A 670 7.03 -3.35 3.33
C ARG A 670 6.25 -3.48 4.64
N ASP A 671 6.95 -3.33 5.76
CA ASP A 671 6.33 -3.42 7.08
C ASP A 671 5.53 -2.16 7.42
N GLY A 672 4.20 -2.26 7.45
CA GLY A 672 3.30 -1.17 7.81
C GLY A 672 3.51 -0.60 9.21
N PHE A 673 4.21 -1.30 10.10
CA PHE A 673 4.55 -0.84 11.44
C PHE A 673 5.87 -0.07 11.52
N ALA A 674 6.63 0.04 10.41
CA ALA A 674 7.82 0.88 10.36
C ALA A 674 7.45 2.37 10.41
N LEU A 675 7.82 3.03 11.52
CA LEU A 675 7.56 4.45 11.74
C LEU A 675 8.58 5.33 11.02
N LEU A 676 9.83 4.87 10.94
CA LEU A 676 10.87 5.43 10.09
C LEU A 676 11.05 4.53 8.88
N ALA A 677 10.68 5.01 7.70
CA ALA A 677 10.83 4.28 6.45
C ALA A 677 11.27 5.19 5.31
N SER A 678 12.02 4.62 4.38
CA SER A 678 12.45 5.26 3.15
C SER A 678 12.16 4.37 1.96
N GLU A 679 11.35 4.86 1.03
CA GLU A 679 11.18 4.27 -0.31
C GLU A 679 12.11 4.91 -1.35
N GLY A 680 13.02 5.79 -0.91
CA GLY A 680 13.93 6.53 -1.76
C GLY A 680 14.09 7.98 -1.29
N ASN A 681 14.91 8.72 -2.03
CA ASN A 681 15.22 10.12 -1.78
C ASN A 681 14.63 11.06 -2.86
N GLY A 682 13.56 10.64 -3.54
CA GLY A 682 12.95 11.39 -4.64
C GLY A 682 13.52 11.12 -6.03
N HIS A 683 14.44 10.17 -6.17
CA HIS A 683 15.01 9.77 -7.47
C HIS A 683 14.41 8.48 -8.04
N GLU A 684 13.39 7.93 -7.40
CA GLU A 684 12.72 6.71 -7.83
C GLU A 684 11.20 6.92 -7.79
N GLU A 685 10.52 6.49 -8.85
CA GLU A 685 9.07 6.33 -8.89
C GLU A 685 8.76 4.83 -8.89
N HIS A 686 7.82 4.41 -8.05
CA HIS A 686 7.32 3.03 -8.03
C HIS A 686 6.15 2.87 -9.00
N GLU A 687 5.99 1.65 -9.48
CA GLU A 687 4.98 1.29 -10.48
C GLU A 687 3.59 1.07 -9.83
N GLY A 688 2.49 1.32 -10.55
CA GLY A 688 1.13 1.32 -9.98
C GLY A 688 0.47 -0.04 -9.69
N THR A 689 1.15 -1.17 -9.88
CA THR A 689 0.59 -2.52 -9.73
C THR A 689 0.11 -2.80 -8.30
N PHE A 690 0.74 -2.19 -7.30
CA PHE A 690 0.28 -2.33 -5.92
C PHE A 690 -1.08 -1.63 -5.63
N PHE A 691 -1.62 -0.87 -6.57
CA PHE A 691 -3.04 -0.51 -6.58
C PHE A 691 -3.83 -1.43 -7.53
N LEU A 692 -3.34 -1.65 -8.75
CA LEU A 692 -4.08 -2.34 -9.81
C LEU A 692 -4.42 -3.79 -9.43
N LEU A 693 -3.46 -4.54 -8.89
CA LEU A 693 -3.64 -5.94 -8.52
C LEU A 693 -4.72 -6.11 -7.43
N PRO A 694 -4.61 -5.49 -6.23
CA PRO A 694 -5.63 -5.65 -5.21
C PRO A 694 -6.99 -5.10 -5.64
N TYR A 695 -7.03 -4.00 -6.42
CA TYR A 695 -8.29 -3.45 -6.91
C TYR A 695 -9.02 -4.44 -7.82
N TYR A 696 -8.38 -4.90 -8.90
CA TYR A 696 -9.04 -5.80 -9.84
C TYR A 696 -9.27 -7.20 -9.27
N MET A 697 -8.39 -7.68 -8.39
CA MET A 697 -8.63 -8.91 -7.64
C MET A 697 -9.86 -8.79 -6.75
N ALA A 698 -9.97 -7.73 -5.96
CA ALA A 698 -11.13 -7.49 -5.10
C ALA A 698 -12.41 -7.30 -5.91
N TYR A 699 -12.33 -6.64 -7.07
CA TYR A 699 -13.46 -6.48 -7.98
C TYR A 699 -13.93 -7.81 -8.56
N TYR A 700 -13.02 -8.64 -9.08
CA TYR A 700 -13.33 -9.96 -9.62
C TYR A 700 -13.95 -10.90 -8.58
N HIS A 701 -13.44 -10.88 -7.35
CA HIS A 701 -13.94 -11.70 -6.24
C HIS A 701 -15.16 -11.10 -5.51
N GLY A 702 -15.71 -9.97 -5.98
CA GLY A 702 -16.89 -9.34 -5.37
C GLY A 702 -16.67 -8.75 -3.98
N LEU A 703 -15.43 -8.39 -3.64
CA LEU A 703 -15.02 -7.95 -2.30
C LEU A 703 -15.17 -6.44 -2.05
N LEU A 704 -15.49 -5.65 -3.08
CA LEU A 704 -15.56 -4.19 -2.95
C LEU A 704 -16.93 -3.65 -2.50
N GLY A 705 -17.93 -4.54 -2.28
CA GLY A 705 -19.25 -4.19 -1.76
C GLY A 705 -20.11 -3.35 -2.70
N SER A 706 -21.34 -3.77 -2.99
CA SER A 706 -22.36 -2.83 -3.47
C SER A 706 -22.65 -1.86 -2.33
N GLY A 707 -22.29 -0.58 -2.48
CA GLY A 707 -22.54 0.43 -1.46
C GLY A 707 -23.98 0.35 -0.95
N ASN A 708 -24.13 -0.09 0.29
CA ASN A 708 -25.40 -0.01 1.00
C ASN A 708 -25.14 0.65 2.36
N ALA A 709 -25.63 1.89 2.42
CA ALA A 709 -26.19 2.58 3.56
C ALA A 709 -26.02 1.91 4.94
N ALA A 710 -25.44 2.69 5.85
CA ALA A 710 -25.93 2.85 7.21
C ALA A 710 -26.81 1.71 7.73
N THR A 711 -26.22 0.69 8.36
CA THR A 711 -26.91 -0.03 9.42
C THR A 711 -26.95 0.86 10.65
N THR A 712 -27.90 1.78 10.65
CA THR A 712 -28.56 2.22 11.88
C THR A 712 -29.17 1.00 12.56
N GLY A 713 -28.85 0.79 13.84
CA GLY A 713 -29.68 0.05 14.79
C GLY A 713 -29.39 -1.44 14.92
N LYS A 714 -28.59 -1.80 15.92
CA LYS A 714 -29.10 -2.24 17.22
C LYS A 714 -28.06 -2.06 18.31
#